data_AF-A0A553EU95-F1
#
_entry.id   AF-A0A553EU95-F1
#
_cell.length_a   1.000
_cell.length_b   1.000
_cell.length_c   1.000
_cell.angle_alpha   90.00
_cell.angle_beta   90.00
_cell.angle_gamma   90.00
#
_symmetry.space_group_name_H-M   'P 1'
#
loop_
_entity.id
_entity.type
_entity.pdbx_description
1 polymer ?
#
loop_
_entity_poly.entity_id
_entity_poly.type
_entity_poly.pdbx_seq_one_letter_code
_entity_poly.pdbx_strand_id
1 'polypeptide(L)'
;MRHFLWISICTIPLLCWSQESYVVNSINYSYKTLTSPTAISKNAISDVSIPIGFDFTFYDQKYDEVYSNINGYITFLELQGDSDFGGLSIPGNDIPNGFIAGNWSFLAPSQGSSITYQTMGEAPERVFIIAHENFSLSGNNLANSRFQIQLFEGLNTIEIHCENCTNSGSPQTQGIENQFGTEGITYPGRNRNVYNLWNEGVIFVPIRALPGLNEITLSWQNIFNKAGYTLQRSVDGNNYTTIATLSPSQTSFNDTALDSDTEYYYRLMIPRTEGTRQIDIVSGTTPNIPTGLSAAVNGAIEIELRWVDDSNTEDGYVIERSLPDEDGFEIIASIPANSESYVDKSLNSETTYDYRISTFNARGTSPVSKLASATTRARSLYFVDKDATGRNNGKSWTDAFTDLSAALKVIGDGADIWIADGTYKPGGIAPIETSSFEINVAGLRIYGGFNGTEEKLEDRKVEIYTTILSGDIGIIDDRSDNIDQIIYYSNSSNFLQVFDLTIEDADSDTAKGGGLQSVGKVRLENVTFKNNSASNGGALYAFEDTYLSGCIFKNNSAVGSSHGYGGAIYYNGTEHSKVWINNSEFTNNEAMLFGGAIATANRRSGLSTISMNDVYVSENEASYGGGIFFQDVNAFVSNTIISDNMASASDGFGGGGGLFIYHSTVTIDSATISGNHTAATGGGLYVERSSELKMNRVIIVNNLASTDGAGLCLEYVNDLSNDQVQIVNTVIADNEGMGACHEDM
;
A
#
# COMPACT_ATOMS: atom_id res chain seq x y z
N MET A 1 -12.72 -37.95 8.62
CA MET A 1 -13.11 -37.66 7.22
C MET A 1 -13.97 -36.40 7.19
N ARG A 2 -13.33 -35.25 7.06
CA ARG A 2 -13.94 -34.02 6.53
C ARG A 2 -12.85 -33.37 5.68
N HIS A 3 -13.19 -33.13 4.42
CA HIS A 3 -12.28 -32.69 3.38
C HIS A 3 -11.80 -31.26 3.65
N PHE A 4 -10.48 -31.05 3.63
CA PHE A 4 -9.86 -29.73 3.57
C PHE A 4 -9.96 -29.23 2.13
N LEU A 5 -10.68 -28.12 1.95
CA LEU A 5 -10.65 -27.31 0.75
C LEU A 5 -9.36 -26.48 0.84
N TRP A 6 -8.38 -26.76 -0.01
CA TRP A 6 -7.21 -25.89 -0.17
C TRP A 6 -7.66 -24.63 -0.91
N ILE A 7 -7.93 -23.56 -0.17
CA ILE A 7 -7.92 -22.20 -0.70
C ILE A 7 -6.62 -21.57 -0.19
N SER A 8 -5.59 -21.55 -1.03
CA SER A 8 -4.43 -20.70 -0.80
C SER A 8 -4.87 -19.25 -0.99
N ILE A 9 -5.15 -18.57 0.12
CA ILE A 9 -5.23 -17.11 0.15
C ILE A 9 -3.78 -16.62 0.08
N CYS A 10 -3.36 -16.14 -1.09
CA CYS A 10 -2.02 -15.63 -1.31
C CYS A 10 -2.05 -14.09 -1.20
N THR A 11 -1.44 -13.54 -0.16
CA THR A 11 -1.39 -12.10 0.16
C THR A 11 -0.13 -11.41 -0.38
N ILE A 12 0.52 -11.95 -1.42
CA ILE A 12 1.74 -11.38 -2.01
C ILE A 12 1.50 -11.02 -3.48
N PRO A 13 1.67 -9.76 -3.92
CA PRO A 13 1.47 -9.36 -5.31
C PRO A 13 2.59 -9.81 -6.28
N LEU A 14 3.58 -10.57 -5.81
CA LEU A 14 4.76 -10.97 -6.60
C LEU A 14 4.88 -12.48 -6.87
N LEU A 15 4.07 -13.34 -6.27
CA LEU A 15 4.30 -14.80 -6.30
C LEU A 15 3.08 -15.67 -6.68
N CYS A 16 2.00 -15.07 -7.18
CA CYS A 16 0.84 -15.86 -7.63
C CYS A 16 0.22 -15.28 -8.89
N TRP A 17 0.82 -15.61 -10.04
CA TRP A 17 0.05 -15.69 -11.29
C TRP A 17 0.42 -17.01 -11.98
N SER A 18 -0.47 -17.99 -11.92
CA SER A 18 -0.54 -18.97 -13.00
C SER A 18 -1.21 -18.24 -14.16
N GLN A 19 -0.40 -17.64 -15.02
CA GLN A 19 -0.84 -16.98 -16.25
C GLN A 19 -0.04 -17.57 -17.42
N GLU A 20 -0.74 -17.92 -18.49
CA GLU A 20 -0.16 -18.31 -19.78
C GLU A 20 0.86 -17.26 -20.25
N SER A 21 2.13 -17.65 -20.29
CA SER A 21 3.19 -16.82 -20.89
C SER A 21 3.29 -17.11 -22.39
N TYR A 22 3.42 -16.05 -23.19
CA TYR A 22 3.66 -16.15 -24.63
C TYR A 22 5.13 -15.87 -24.95
N VAL A 23 5.70 -16.67 -25.84
CA VAL A 23 6.97 -16.33 -26.51
C VAL A 23 6.68 -15.80 -27.90
N VAL A 24 7.46 -14.80 -28.33
CA VAL A 24 7.36 -14.21 -29.66
C VAL A 24 8.63 -14.50 -30.47
N ASN A 25 8.47 -15.02 -31.68
CA ASN A 25 9.59 -15.27 -32.60
C ASN A 25 9.27 -14.79 -34.02
N SER A 26 10.31 -14.54 -34.81
CA SER A 26 10.15 -14.32 -36.25
C SER A 26 9.96 -15.67 -36.96
N ILE A 27 9.14 -15.66 -38.00
CA ILE A 27 8.92 -16.82 -38.86
C ILE A 27 8.97 -16.40 -40.32
N ASN A 28 9.14 -17.38 -41.20
CA ASN A 28 8.99 -17.14 -42.63
C ASN A 28 7.56 -16.68 -42.93
N TYR A 29 7.46 -15.64 -43.74
CA TYR A 29 6.19 -15.14 -44.24
C TYR A 29 5.43 -16.22 -45.02
N SER A 30 4.14 -16.37 -44.68
CA SER A 30 3.24 -17.37 -45.24
C SER A 30 1.80 -16.85 -45.27
N TYR A 31 1.49 -16.10 -46.32
CA TYR A 31 0.13 -15.61 -46.58
C TYR A 31 -0.74 -16.70 -47.20
N LYS A 32 -1.90 -16.97 -46.59
CA LYS A 32 -2.80 -18.04 -47.02
C LYS A 32 -3.88 -17.50 -47.97
N THR A 33 -4.05 -18.15 -49.11
CA THR A 33 -5.14 -17.83 -50.04
C THR A 33 -6.47 -18.36 -49.50
N LEU A 34 -7.44 -17.46 -49.30
CA LEU A 34 -8.80 -17.82 -48.88
C LEU A 34 -9.61 -18.32 -50.09
N THR A 35 -10.26 -19.47 -49.96
CA THR A 35 -10.99 -20.14 -51.05
C THR A 35 -12.48 -19.83 -51.05
N SER A 36 -13.05 -19.48 -49.90
CA SER A 36 -14.46 -19.09 -49.74
C SER A 36 -14.61 -18.12 -48.57
N PRO A 37 -14.04 -16.90 -48.70
CA PRO A 37 -14.03 -15.92 -47.61
C PRO A 37 -15.41 -15.32 -47.34
N THR A 38 -15.70 -15.07 -46.06
CA THR A 38 -16.83 -14.24 -45.63
C THR A 38 -16.35 -12.80 -45.44
N ALA A 39 -17.06 -11.83 -46.03
CA ALA A 39 -16.73 -10.41 -45.90
C ALA A 39 -17.32 -9.81 -44.62
N ILE A 40 -16.57 -8.90 -43.98
CA ILE A 40 -16.98 -8.13 -42.82
C ILE A 40 -17.24 -6.66 -43.26
N SER A 41 -18.12 -5.97 -42.54
CA SER A 41 -18.40 -4.54 -42.77
C SER A 41 -17.13 -3.69 -42.65
N LYS A 42 -17.05 -2.62 -43.46
CA LYS A 42 -15.95 -1.64 -43.46
C LYS A 42 -16.24 -0.41 -42.60
N ASN A 43 -17.38 -0.38 -41.90
CA ASN A 43 -17.68 0.70 -40.97
C ASN A 43 -16.73 0.59 -39.78
N ALA A 44 -16.40 1.73 -39.16
CA ALA A 44 -15.33 1.85 -38.15
C ALA A 44 -15.39 0.84 -37.00
N ILE A 45 -16.57 0.23 -36.78
CA ILE A 45 -16.85 -0.76 -35.77
C ILE A 45 -17.75 -1.84 -36.40
N SER A 46 -17.36 -3.11 -36.25
CA SER A 46 -18.20 -4.27 -36.55
C SER A 46 -18.55 -4.95 -35.24
N ASP A 47 -19.69 -4.61 -34.62
CA ASP A 47 -20.25 -5.28 -33.42
C ASP A 47 -20.76 -6.71 -33.72
N VAL A 48 -20.41 -7.25 -34.90
CA VAL A 48 -20.78 -8.58 -35.33
C VAL A 48 -19.70 -9.53 -34.88
N SER A 49 -20.07 -10.50 -34.02
CA SER A 49 -19.14 -11.55 -33.63
C SER A 49 -18.78 -12.44 -34.83
N ILE A 50 -17.51 -12.80 -34.91
CA ILE A 50 -16.93 -13.58 -36.01
C ILE A 50 -16.58 -14.95 -35.43
N PRO A 51 -17.24 -16.03 -35.87
CA PRO A 51 -16.94 -17.37 -35.36
C PRO A 51 -15.53 -17.81 -35.79
N ILE A 52 -14.72 -18.23 -34.82
CA ILE A 52 -13.39 -18.82 -35.03
C ILE A 52 -13.54 -20.22 -35.67
N GLY A 53 -14.61 -20.93 -35.30
CA GLY A 53 -14.94 -22.28 -35.77
C GLY A 53 -14.32 -23.40 -34.92
N PHE A 54 -13.59 -23.08 -33.87
CA PHE A 54 -13.05 -24.00 -32.86
C PHE A 54 -12.76 -23.24 -31.55
N ASP A 55 -12.65 -23.97 -30.43
CA ASP A 55 -12.22 -23.39 -29.15
C ASP A 55 -10.76 -22.94 -29.25
N PHE A 56 -10.51 -21.66 -29.07
CA PHE A 56 -9.19 -21.05 -28.98
C PHE A 56 -8.93 -20.56 -27.56
N THR A 57 -7.82 -20.98 -26.96
CA THR A 57 -7.42 -20.50 -25.62
C THR A 57 -6.47 -19.31 -25.77
N PHE A 58 -6.81 -18.19 -25.14
CA PHE A 58 -6.02 -16.97 -25.12
C PHE A 58 -5.95 -16.43 -23.68
N TYR A 59 -4.74 -16.30 -23.14
CA TYR A 59 -4.50 -15.96 -21.72
C TYR A 59 -5.40 -16.74 -20.75
N ASP A 60 -5.35 -18.08 -20.87
CA ASP A 60 -6.12 -19.05 -20.05
C ASP A 60 -7.65 -18.96 -20.17
N GLN A 61 -8.18 -18.12 -21.08
CA GLN A 61 -9.61 -18.04 -21.37
C GLN A 61 -9.93 -18.68 -22.71
N LYS A 62 -11.06 -19.40 -22.78
CA LYS A 62 -11.53 -20.03 -24.01
C LYS A 62 -12.49 -19.12 -24.76
N TYR A 63 -12.26 -18.99 -26.06
CA TYR A 63 -13.07 -18.22 -26.98
C TYR A 63 -13.39 -19.05 -28.22
N ASP A 64 -14.59 -18.89 -28.75
CA ASP A 64 -15.02 -19.47 -30.02
C ASP A 64 -15.40 -18.40 -31.06
N GLU A 65 -15.30 -17.12 -30.68
CA GLU A 65 -15.56 -15.95 -31.50
C GLU A 65 -14.57 -14.81 -31.24
N VAL A 66 -14.45 -13.89 -32.20
CA VAL A 66 -13.67 -12.64 -32.11
C VAL A 66 -14.45 -11.49 -32.74
N TYR A 67 -14.02 -10.25 -32.46
CA TYR A 67 -14.49 -9.04 -33.12
C TYR A 67 -13.33 -8.37 -33.85
N SER A 68 -13.59 -7.72 -34.98
CA SER A 68 -12.56 -7.05 -35.79
C SER A 68 -12.76 -5.54 -35.81
N ASN A 69 -11.66 -4.81 -35.72
CA ASN A 69 -11.63 -3.37 -35.92
C ASN A 69 -10.90 -3.01 -37.23
N ILE A 70 -11.35 -1.96 -37.92
CA ILE A 70 -10.73 -1.48 -39.17
C ILE A 70 -9.28 -1.00 -39.01
N ASN A 71 -8.90 -0.60 -37.80
CA ASN A 71 -7.56 -0.13 -37.46
C ASN A 71 -6.52 -1.26 -37.40
N GLY A 72 -6.95 -2.52 -37.55
CA GLY A 72 -6.06 -3.63 -37.84
C GLY A 72 -5.75 -4.55 -36.66
N TYR A 73 -6.67 -4.62 -35.70
CA TYR A 73 -6.65 -5.57 -34.59
C TYR A 73 -7.94 -6.40 -34.53
N ILE A 74 -7.89 -7.53 -33.83
CA ILE A 74 -9.06 -8.30 -33.38
C ILE A 74 -9.09 -8.38 -31.86
N THR A 75 -10.26 -8.45 -31.25
CA THR A 75 -10.44 -8.62 -29.80
C THR A 75 -11.34 -9.82 -29.50
N PHE A 76 -11.08 -10.48 -28.38
CA PHE A 76 -11.88 -11.58 -27.83
C PHE A 76 -13.00 -11.10 -26.90
N LEU A 77 -13.03 -9.81 -26.59
CA LEU A 77 -14.08 -9.18 -25.79
C LEU A 77 -15.06 -8.47 -26.72
N GLU A 78 -16.30 -8.29 -26.25
CA GLU A 78 -17.28 -7.43 -26.95
C GLU A 78 -16.64 -6.06 -27.21
N LEU A 79 -16.78 -5.56 -28.44
CA LEU A 79 -15.88 -4.55 -28.98
C LEU A 79 -15.90 -3.26 -28.13
N GLN A 80 -14.77 -2.99 -27.50
CA GLN A 80 -14.58 -1.84 -26.63
C GLN A 80 -14.22 -0.60 -27.48
N GLY A 81 -14.60 0.59 -27.01
CA GLY A 81 -14.29 1.85 -27.70
C GLY A 81 -12.78 2.04 -27.88
N ASP A 82 -12.36 2.40 -29.08
CA ASP A 82 -10.95 2.67 -29.41
C ASP A 82 -10.54 4.04 -28.83
N SER A 83 -9.62 4.04 -27.86
CA SER A 83 -9.13 5.25 -27.21
C SER A 83 -7.99 5.95 -27.98
N ASP A 84 -7.22 5.21 -28.80
CA ASP A 84 -6.15 5.72 -29.65
C ASP A 84 -6.07 4.91 -30.95
N PHE A 85 -6.54 5.52 -32.03
CA PHE A 85 -6.53 4.88 -33.35
C PHE A 85 -5.13 4.53 -33.87
N GLY A 86 -4.05 5.10 -33.30
CA GLY A 86 -2.65 4.83 -33.68
C GLY A 86 -2.05 3.54 -33.12
N GLY A 87 -2.82 2.77 -32.34
CA GLY A 87 -2.34 1.59 -31.65
C GLY A 87 -1.82 1.92 -30.25
N LEU A 88 -2.29 1.16 -29.27
CA LEU A 88 -1.91 1.31 -27.87
C LEU A 88 -0.52 0.70 -27.59
N SER A 89 0.08 1.15 -26.50
CA SER A 89 1.25 0.49 -25.92
C SER A 89 0.80 -0.82 -25.26
N ILE A 90 1.54 -1.89 -25.49
CA ILE A 90 1.30 -3.20 -24.88
C ILE A 90 2.45 -3.52 -23.90
N PRO A 91 2.18 -3.93 -22.64
CA PRO A 91 0.86 -3.89 -22.01
C PRO A 91 0.41 -2.46 -21.67
N GLY A 92 -0.90 -2.23 -21.61
CA GLY A 92 -1.50 -0.98 -21.14
C GLY A 92 -2.92 -1.19 -20.62
N ASN A 93 -3.35 -0.38 -19.65
CA ASN A 93 -4.70 -0.47 -19.06
C ASN A 93 -5.79 0.23 -19.88
N ASP A 94 -5.42 0.90 -20.98
CA ASP A 94 -6.33 1.63 -21.84
C ASP A 94 -7.12 0.67 -22.73
N ILE A 95 -8.42 0.90 -22.91
CA ILE A 95 -9.24 0.05 -23.80
C ILE A 95 -8.96 0.32 -25.27
N PRO A 96 -9.08 -0.69 -26.15
CA PRO A 96 -9.49 -2.09 -25.91
C PRO A 96 -8.45 -2.98 -25.23
N ASN A 97 -8.92 -3.99 -24.48
CA ASN A 97 -8.12 -5.08 -23.91
C ASN A 97 -8.46 -6.43 -24.60
N GLY A 98 -7.70 -7.49 -24.29
CA GLY A 98 -7.98 -8.85 -24.74
C GLY A 98 -7.87 -8.99 -26.25
N PHE A 99 -6.83 -8.40 -26.85
CA PHE A 99 -6.74 -8.22 -28.30
C PHE A 99 -5.45 -8.78 -28.90
N ILE A 100 -5.49 -8.96 -30.22
CA ILE A 100 -4.37 -9.26 -31.10
C ILE A 100 -4.23 -8.09 -32.08
N ALA A 101 -3.16 -7.33 -31.96
CA ALA A 101 -2.81 -6.26 -32.88
C ALA A 101 -2.04 -6.85 -34.07
N GLY A 102 -2.72 -6.95 -35.22
CA GLY A 102 -2.12 -7.43 -36.48
C GLY A 102 -1.10 -6.44 -37.02
N ASN A 103 -1.59 -5.26 -37.39
CA ASN A 103 -0.77 -4.10 -37.68
C ASN A 103 -1.58 -2.85 -37.29
N TRP A 104 -1.85 -2.72 -35.98
CA TRP A 104 -2.74 -1.70 -35.49
C TRP A 104 -2.17 -0.33 -35.77
N SER A 105 -2.88 0.45 -36.58
CA SER A 105 -2.60 1.83 -36.91
C SER A 105 -3.88 2.59 -37.21
N PHE A 106 -3.76 3.88 -37.50
CA PHE A 106 -4.90 4.70 -37.88
C PHE A 106 -5.27 4.43 -39.35
N LEU A 107 -5.83 3.26 -39.61
CA LEU A 107 -6.14 2.77 -40.95
C LEU A 107 -7.50 3.27 -41.44
N ALA A 108 -7.57 3.55 -42.73
CA ALA A 108 -8.77 3.98 -43.44
C ALA A 108 -8.98 3.08 -44.68
N PRO A 109 -10.24 2.75 -45.02
CA PRO A 109 -10.55 2.07 -46.27
C PRO A 109 -10.06 2.86 -47.49
N SER A 110 -9.41 2.16 -48.41
CA SER A 110 -8.96 2.64 -49.72
C SER A 110 -9.68 1.89 -50.87
N GLN A 111 -9.33 2.18 -52.12
CA GLN A 111 -9.92 1.48 -53.27
C GLN A 111 -9.51 0.00 -53.26
N GLY A 112 -10.50 -0.88 -53.21
CA GLY A 112 -10.25 -2.33 -53.18
C GLY A 112 -9.96 -2.90 -51.80
N SER A 113 -10.17 -2.13 -50.72
CA SER A 113 -10.02 -2.70 -49.37
C SER A 113 -11.03 -3.79 -49.08
N SER A 114 -10.66 -4.76 -48.25
CA SER A 114 -11.60 -5.73 -47.69
C SER A 114 -11.10 -6.28 -46.38
N ILE A 115 -12.01 -6.54 -45.46
CA ILE A 115 -11.76 -7.41 -44.31
C ILE A 115 -12.54 -8.69 -44.58
N THR A 116 -11.83 -9.80 -44.62
CA THR A 116 -12.42 -11.11 -44.90
C THR A 116 -11.90 -12.15 -43.94
N TYR A 117 -12.72 -13.13 -43.58
CA TYR A 117 -12.29 -14.25 -42.76
C TYR A 117 -12.71 -15.59 -43.34
N GLN A 118 -11.98 -16.64 -42.97
CA GLN A 118 -12.33 -18.02 -43.26
C GLN A 118 -11.64 -18.95 -42.25
N THR A 119 -12.36 -19.96 -41.77
CA THR A 119 -11.77 -21.12 -41.09
C THR A 119 -11.50 -22.20 -42.13
N MET A 120 -10.25 -22.67 -42.22
CA MET A 120 -9.79 -23.65 -43.20
C MET A 120 -9.18 -24.88 -42.51
N GLY A 121 -9.14 -26.01 -43.22
CA GLY A 121 -8.60 -27.26 -42.71
C GLY A 121 -9.65 -28.15 -42.03
N GLU A 122 -9.19 -29.21 -41.39
CA GLU A 122 -10.02 -30.20 -40.68
C GLU A 122 -9.51 -30.34 -39.24
N ALA A 123 -10.41 -30.60 -38.30
CA ALA A 123 -10.03 -30.77 -36.90
C ALA A 123 -9.04 -31.95 -36.73
N PRO A 124 -8.04 -31.85 -35.84
CA PRO A 124 -7.74 -30.75 -34.90
C PRO A 124 -6.72 -29.72 -35.44
N GLU A 125 -6.53 -29.62 -36.75
CA GLU A 125 -5.52 -28.77 -37.41
C GLU A 125 -6.15 -27.62 -38.21
N ARG A 126 -7.31 -27.11 -37.77
CA ARG A 126 -7.96 -25.96 -38.41
C ARG A 126 -7.15 -24.69 -38.19
N VAL A 127 -7.30 -23.75 -39.12
CA VAL A 127 -6.76 -22.40 -39.01
C VAL A 127 -7.87 -21.40 -39.28
N PHE A 128 -8.12 -20.51 -38.33
CA PHE A 128 -8.95 -19.33 -38.55
C PHE A 128 -8.05 -18.22 -39.09
N ILE A 129 -8.47 -17.59 -40.18
CA ILE A 129 -7.70 -16.53 -40.82
C ILE A 129 -8.61 -15.34 -40.99
N ILE A 130 -8.15 -14.17 -40.56
CA ILE A 130 -8.74 -12.88 -40.90
C ILE A 130 -7.70 -12.05 -41.66
N ALA A 131 -8.08 -11.61 -42.85
CA ALA A 131 -7.24 -10.87 -43.77
C ALA A 131 -7.73 -9.43 -43.87
N HIS A 132 -6.81 -8.50 -43.65
CA HIS A 132 -6.96 -7.07 -43.89
C HIS A 132 -6.24 -6.72 -45.18
N GLU A 133 -7.01 -6.34 -46.18
CA GLU A 133 -6.56 -6.17 -47.55
C GLU A 133 -6.68 -4.70 -47.94
N ASN A 134 -5.62 -4.12 -48.48
CA ASN A 134 -5.60 -2.80 -49.09
C ASN A 134 -6.04 -1.62 -48.21
N PHE A 135 -5.67 -1.58 -46.93
CA PHE A 135 -5.98 -0.44 -46.05
C PHE A 135 -4.89 0.62 -46.10
N SER A 136 -5.27 1.90 -46.15
CA SER A 136 -4.31 3.01 -46.17
C SER A 136 -4.23 3.69 -44.81
N LEU A 137 -3.13 4.37 -44.51
CA LEU A 137 -3.11 5.28 -43.37
C LEU A 137 -4.10 6.43 -43.62
N SER A 138 -4.85 6.79 -42.60
CA SER A 138 -5.77 7.92 -42.65
C SER A 138 -5.00 9.19 -43.04
N GLY A 139 -5.41 9.83 -44.14
CA GLY A 139 -4.74 11.01 -44.70
C GLY A 139 -3.55 10.71 -45.65
N ASN A 140 -3.19 9.45 -45.90
CA ASN A 140 -2.17 9.07 -46.89
C ASN A 140 -2.60 7.87 -47.76
N ASN A 141 -2.95 8.16 -49.02
CA ASN A 141 -3.42 7.16 -50.00
C ASN A 141 -2.29 6.33 -50.66
N LEU A 142 -1.02 6.52 -50.28
CA LEU A 142 0.12 5.80 -50.85
C LEU A 142 0.54 4.57 -50.03
N ALA A 143 0.07 4.46 -48.78
CA ALA A 143 0.29 3.28 -47.95
C ALA A 143 -0.79 2.23 -48.25
N ASN A 144 -0.37 0.98 -48.46
CA ASN A 144 -1.26 -0.15 -48.64
C ASN A 144 -0.85 -1.25 -47.66
N SER A 145 -1.55 -1.30 -46.52
CA SER A 145 -1.43 -2.30 -45.48
C SER A 145 -2.19 -3.56 -45.88
N ARG A 146 -1.47 -4.67 -45.94
CA ARG A 146 -1.94 -6.00 -46.28
C ARG A 146 -1.34 -7.03 -45.32
N PHE A 147 -2.18 -7.59 -44.45
CA PHE A 147 -1.76 -8.54 -43.45
C PHE A 147 -2.86 -9.56 -43.09
N GLN A 148 -2.43 -10.67 -42.49
CA GLN A 148 -3.30 -11.70 -41.93
C GLN A 148 -3.00 -11.93 -40.46
N ILE A 149 -4.06 -12.13 -39.68
CA ILE A 149 -3.97 -12.79 -38.38
C ILE A 149 -4.47 -14.23 -38.57
N GLN A 150 -3.66 -15.19 -38.16
CA GLN A 150 -3.93 -16.62 -38.29
C GLN A 150 -3.93 -17.26 -36.90
N LEU A 151 -5.06 -17.83 -36.48
CA LEU A 151 -5.20 -18.59 -35.24
C LEU A 151 -5.21 -20.08 -35.58
N PHE A 152 -4.35 -20.87 -34.95
CA PHE A 152 -4.23 -22.30 -35.22
C PHE A 152 -4.85 -23.12 -34.10
N GLU A 153 -5.73 -24.06 -34.48
CA GLU A 153 -6.35 -25.01 -33.57
C GLU A 153 -5.30 -25.91 -32.91
N GLY A 154 -5.56 -26.29 -31.66
CA GLY A 154 -4.74 -27.22 -30.88
C GLY A 154 -3.56 -26.55 -30.20
N LEU A 155 -2.73 -25.85 -30.98
CA LEU A 155 -1.57 -25.12 -30.47
C LEU A 155 -1.92 -23.79 -29.80
N ASN A 156 -3.10 -23.25 -30.08
CA ASN A 156 -3.48 -21.88 -29.72
C ASN A 156 -2.42 -20.84 -30.13
N THR A 157 -1.68 -21.13 -31.20
CA THR A 157 -0.66 -20.20 -31.71
C THR A 157 -1.30 -19.13 -32.55
N ILE A 158 -0.77 -17.93 -32.42
CA ILE A 158 -1.16 -16.75 -33.19
C ILE A 158 -0.02 -16.46 -34.15
N GLU A 159 -0.30 -16.39 -35.44
CA GLU A 159 0.64 -15.87 -36.42
C GLU A 159 0.11 -14.58 -37.02
N ILE A 160 1.00 -13.63 -37.24
CA ILE A 160 0.71 -12.38 -37.92
C ILE A 160 1.64 -12.27 -39.12
N HIS A 161 1.07 -12.22 -40.31
CA HIS A 161 1.81 -12.18 -41.58
C HIS A 161 1.53 -10.86 -42.28
N CYS A 162 2.57 -10.02 -42.41
CA CYS A 162 2.53 -8.78 -43.15
C CYS A 162 3.15 -8.98 -44.53
N GLU A 163 2.36 -8.87 -45.60
CA GLU A 163 2.92 -8.81 -46.97
C GLU A 163 3.50 -7.43 -47.23
N ASN A 164 2.71 -6.40 -46.89
CA ASN A 164 3.09 -5.01 -46.99
C ASN A 164 2.43 -4.26 -45.85
N CYS A 165 3.19 -3.86 -44.84
CA CYS A 165 2.70 -3.04 -43.73
C CYS A 165 3.55 -1.76 -43.70
N THR A 166 3.41 -0.95 -44.76
CA THR A 166 4.16 0.30 -44.94
C THR A 166 3.53 1.45 -44.17
N ASN A 167 4.36 2.26 -43.51
CA ASN A 167 3.96 3.42 -42.73
C ASN A 167 4.87 4.63 -42.97
N SER A 168 4.26 5.80 -43.14
CA SER A 168 4.93 7.09 -43.21
C SER A 168 4.47 8.02 -42.09
N GLY A 169 5.02 7.84 -40.88
CA GLY A 169 5.03 8.88 -39.84
C GLY A 169 4.03 8.75 -38.68
N SER A 170 3.22 7.69 -38.60
CA SER A 170 2.33 7.44 -37.44
C SER A 170 2.82 6.25 -36.62
N PRO A 171 2.61 6.18 -35.29
CA PRO A 171 2.87 4.97 -34.52
C PRO A 171 2.04 3.76 -35.01
N GLN A 172 2.56 2.56 -34.77
CA GLN A 172 1.94 1.27 -35.03
C GLN A 172 2.26 0.29 -33.91
N THR A 173 1.35 -0.68 -33.71
CA THR A 173 1.54 -1.76 -32.74
C THR A 173 1.27 -3.13 -33.39
N GLN A 174 2.16 -4.09 -33.12
CA GLN A 174 1.97 -5.51 -33.43
C GLN A 174 2.33 -6.37 -32.22
N GLY A 175 1.33 -7.06 -31.67
CA GLY A 175 1.44 -7.77 -30.41
C GLY A 175 0.12 -8.35 -29.93
N ILE A 176 0.13 -8.87 -28.72
CA ILE A 176 -1.04 -9.46 -28.04
C ILE A 176 -1.12 -8.95 -26.60
N GLU A 177 -2.34 -8.79 -26.10
CA GLU A 177 -2.59 -8.29 -24.74
C GLU A 177 -3.74 -9.04 -24.09
N ASN A 178 -3.63 -9.28 -22.78
CA ASN A 178 -4.66 -9.99 -22.02
C ASN A 178 -5.93 -9.14 -21.84
N GLN A 179 -6.99 -9.78 -21.37
CA GLN A 179 -8.33 -9.20 -21.17
C GLN A 179 -8.39 -8.05 -20.14
N PHE A 180 -7.31 -7.77 -19.42
CA PHE A 180 -7.24 -6.77 -18.36
C PHE A 180 -6.26 -5.63 -18.64
N GLY A 181 -5.47 -5.71 -19.71
CA GLY A 181 -4.41 -4.73 -20.01
C GLY A 181 -3.16 -4.85 -19.12
N THR A 182 -3.10 -5.89 -18.28
CA THR A 182 -2.03 -6.05 -17.28
C THR A 182 -0.83 -6.83 -17.81
N GLU A 183 -1.02 -7.59 -18.89
CA GLU A 183 0.03 -8.39 -19.52
C GLU A 183 -0.08 -8.34 -21.03
N GLY A 184 1.06 -8.36 -21.70
CA GLY A 184 1.12 -8.37 -23.15
C GLY A 184 2.54 -8.50 -23.66
N ILE A 185 2.67 -8.90 -24.92
CA ILE A 185 3.96 -9.04 -25.59
C ILE A 185 3.88 -8.50 -27.01
N THR A 186 4.92 -7.77 -27.41
CA THR A 186 5.11 -7.28 -28.78
C THR A 186 6.35 -7.90 -29.38
N TYR A 187 6.41 -7.97 -30.70
CA TYR A 187 7.68 -8.23 -31.36
C TYR A 187 8.63 -7.04 -31.10
N PRO A 188 9.92 -7.26 -30.75
CA PRO A 188 10.85 -6.18 -30.44
C PRO A 188 10.84 -5.05 -31.48
N GLY A 189 10.64 -3.82 -31.01
CA GLY A 189 10.55 -2.62 -31.85
C GLY A 189 9.18 -2.32 -32.45
N ARG A 190 8.15 -3.14 -32.21
CA ARG A 190 6.79 -3.00 -32.76
C ARG A 190 5.73 -2.62 -31.73
N ASN A 191 6.13 -1.90 -30.68
CA ASN A 191 5.24 -1.39 -29.64
C ASN A 191 5.10 0.13 -29.78
N ARG A 192 3.96 0.60 -30.28
CA ARG A 192 3.67 2.03 -30.53
C ARG A 192 4.83 2.78 -31.19
N ASN A 193 5.35 2.21 -32.27
CA ASN A 193 6.55 2.69 -32.96
C ASN A 193 6.34 2.77 -34.48
N VAL A 194 7.21 3.49 -35.19
CA VAL A 194 7.16 3.59 -36.65
C VAL A 194 8.04 2.50 -37.26
N TYR A 195 7.45 1.58 -38.01
CA TYR A 195 8.18 0.52 -38.71
C TYR A 195 7.54 0.22 -40.08
N ASN A 196 8.28 -0.50 -40.93
CA ASN A 196 7.82 -0.96 -42.24
C ASN A 196 8.12 -2.46 -42.36
N LEU A 197 7.11 -3.26 -42.70
CA LEU A 197 7.27 -4.71 -42.86
C LEU A 197 6.98 -5.12 -44.30
N TRP A 198 7.83 -6.00 -44.83
CA TRP A 198 7.71 -6.53 -46.19
C TRP A 198 7.96 -8.04 -46.18
N ASN A 199 6.91 -8.82 -46.46
CA ASN A 199 6.94 -10.28 -46.40
C ASN A 199 7.56 -10.78 -45.09
N GLU A 200 7.00 -10.34 -43.96
CA GLU A 200 7.42 -10.76 -42.63
C GLU A 200 6.31 -11.51 -41.90
N GLY A 201 6.69 -12.51 -41.12
CA GLY A 201 5.79 -13.23 -40.23
C GLY A 201 6.31 -13.21 -38.80
N VAL A 202 5.41 -13.11 -37.84
CA VAL A 202 5.69 -13.32 -36.42
C VAL A 202 4.75 -14.36 -35.84
N ILE A 203 5.22 -15.11 -34.87
CA ILE A 203 4.44 -16.11 -34.14
C ILE A 203 4.45 -15.79 -32.65
N PHE A 204 3.28 -15.95 -32.02
CA PHE A 204 3.11 -15.96 -30.58
C PHE A 204 2.67 -17.37 -30.17
N VAL A 205 3.43 -17.98 -29.27
CA VAL A 205 3.21 -19.36 -28.81
C VAL A 205 2.99 -19.36 -27.32
N PRO A 206 1.91 -19.99 -26.80
CA PRO A 206 1.72 -20.18 -25.36
C PRO A 206 2.71 -21.23 -24.85
N ILE A 207 3.88 -20.77 -24.40
CA ILE A 207 4.91 -21.59 -23.76
C ILE A 207 5.32 -20.94 -22.46
N ARG A 208 5.22 -21.71 -21.39
CA ARG A 208 5.66 -21.34 -20.06
C ARG A 208 7.02 -21.97 -19.77
N ALA A 209 7.96 -21.16 -19.29
CA ALA A 209 9.19 -21.61 -18.69
C ALA A 209 9.17 -21.23 -17.21
N LEU A 210 9.29 -22.21 -16.32
CA LEU A 210 9.30 -22.02 -14.88
C LEU A 210 10.72 -22.27 -14.35
N PRO A 211 11.45 -21.20 -13.98
CA PRO A 211 12.74 -21.29 -13.34
C PRO A 211 12.66 -21.97 -11.96
N GLY A 212 13.56 -22.92 -11.74
CA GLY A 212 13.98 -23.38 -10.42
C GLY A 212 15.46 -23.06 -10.20
N LEU A 213 16.01 -23.45 -9.05
CA LEU A 213 17.41 -23.19 -8.72
C LEU A 213 18.37 -23.88 -9.70
N ASN A 214 18.09 -25.14 -10.04
CA ASN A 214 18.93 -25.99 -10.89
C ASN A 214 18.10 -26.76 -11.92
N GLU A 215 16.91 -26.25 -12.22
CA GLU A 215 15.98 -26.84 -13.17
C GLU A 215 15.15 -25.75 -13.86
N ILE A 216 14.66 -26.05 -15.06
CA ILE A 216 13.68 -25.23 -15.77
C ILE A 216 12.59 -26.16 -16.28
N THR A 217 11.36 -25.97 -15.80
CA THR A 217 10.20 -26.69 -16.33
C THR A 217 9.60 -25.91 -17.48
N LEU A 218 9.70 -26.48 -18.68
CA LEU A 218 9.02 -26.00 -19.88
C LEU A 218 7.66 -26.69 -20.00
N SER A 219 6.61 -25.94 -20.28
CA SER A 219 5.27 -26.48 -20.56
C SER A 219 4.59 -25.69 -21.67
N TRP A 220 3.82 -26.40 -22.50
CA TRP A 220 3.14 -25.85 -23.68
C TRP A 220 1.80 -26.55 -23.90
N GLN A 221 0.91 -25.91 -24.64
CA GLN A 221 -0.37 -26.52 -25.03
C GLN A 221 -0.14 -27.70 -25.98
N ASN A 222 -1.03 -28.69 -25.96
CA ASN A 222 -0.87 -29.93 -26.74
C ASN A 222 -0.70 -29.64 -28.24
N ILE A 223 0.52 -29.88 -28.72
CA ILE A 223 0.87 -29.76 -30.13
C ILE A 223 0.38 -31.03 -30.80
N PHE A 224 -0.84 -31.04 -31.36
CA PHE A 224 -1.34 -32.16 -32.14
C PHE A 224 -0.46 -32.40 -33.37
N ASN A 225 0.65 -33.12 -33.19
CA ASN A 225 1.63 -33.43 -34.21
C ASN A 225 1.96 -34.92 -34.12
N LYS A 226 1.53 -35.68 -35.14
CA LYS A 226 1.70 -37.14 -35.19
C LYS A 226 3.18 -37.58 -35.18
N ALA A 227 4.13 -36.69 -35.48
CA ALA A 227 5.56 -37.00 -35.57
C ALA A 227 6.35 -36.74 -34.26
N GLY A 228 5.75 -36.13 -33.23
CA GLY A 228 6.47 -35.66 -32.05
C GLY A 228 7.35 -34.45 -32.35
N TYR A 229 8.29 -34.12 -31.47
CA TYR A 229 9.18 -32.97 -31.63
C TYR A 229 10.49 -33.17 -30.86
N THR A 230 11.52 -32.38 -31.17
CA THR A 230 12.82 -32.43 -30.47
C THR A 230 13.09 -31.14 -29.72
N LEU A 231 13.60 -31.25 -28.51
CA LEU A 231 13.99 -30.12 -27.68
C LEU A 231 15.51 -30.01 -27.67
N GLN A 232 16.01 -28.82 -27.96
CA GLN A 232 17.43 -28.51 -27.90
C GLN A 232 17.72 -27.43 -26.86
N ARG A 233 18.94 -27.42 -26.32
CA ARG A 233 19.42 -26.43 -25.35
C ARG A 233 20.80 -25.89 -25.72
N SER A 234 21.03 -24.63 -25.39
CA SER A 234 22.29 -23.90 -25.49
C SER A 234 22.48 -23.02 -24.25
N VAL A 235 23.74 -22.72 -23.91
CA VAL A 235 24.13 -21.77 -22.85
C VAL A 235 24.64 -20.43 -23.41
N ASP A 236 24.80 -20.33 -24.74
CA ASP A 236 25.38 -19.17 -25.42
C ASP A 236 24.49 -18.63 -26.55
N GLY A 237 23.27 -19.18 -26.70
CA GLY A 237 22.31 -18.84 -27.75
C GLY A 237 22.72 -19.24 -29.17
N ASN A 238 23.86 -19.92 -29.34
CA ASN A 238 24.44 -20.21 -30.66
C ASN A 238 24.63 -21.71 -30.88
N ASN A 239 25.22 -22.41 -29.91
CA ASN A 239 25.57 -23.83 -29.99
C ASN A 239 24.53 -24.69 -29.28
N TYR A 240 23.63 -25.31 -30.05
CA TYR A 240 22.54 -26.11 -29.51
C TYR A 240 22.82 -27.61 -29.54
N THR A 241 22.41 -28.30 -28.48
CA THR A 241 22.46 -29.76 -28.35
C THR A 241 21.06 -30.30 -28.12
N THR A 242 20.72 -31.45 -28.73
CA THR A 242 19.44 -32.11 -28.47
C THR A 242 19.45 -32.72 -27.08
N ILE A 243 18.53 -32.28 -26.22
CA ILE A 243 18.38 -32.76 -24.84
C ILE A 243 17.21 -33.73 -24.70
N ALA A 244 16.23 -33.70 -25.61
CA ALA A 244 15.14 -34.66 -25.60
C ALA A 244 14.47 -34.85 -26.98
N THR A 245 13.89 -36.04 -27.17
CA THR A 245 12.93 -36.35 -28.24
C THR A 245 11.59 -36.66 -27.58
N LEU A 246 10.57 -35.89 -27.89
CA LEU A 246 9.33 -35.79 -27.13
C LEU A 246 8.18 -36.40 -27.94
N SER A 247 7.29 -37.12 -27.25
CA SER A 247 6.16 -37.78 -27.90
C SER A 247 5.10 -36.75 -28.36
N PRO A 248 4.27 -37.07 -29.37
CA PRO A 248 3.14 -36.24 -29.81
C PRO A 248 2.24 -35.69 -28.70
N SER A 249 2.03 -36.47 -27.64
CA SER A 249 1.12 -36.14 -26.53
C SER A 249 1.83 -35.49 -25.34
N GLN A 250 3.15 -35.33 -25.40
CA GLN A 250 3.87 -34.66 -24.33
C GLN A 250 3.56 -33.16 -24.36
N THR A 251 3.47 -32.53 -23.20
CA THR A 251 3.14 -31.10 -23.06
C THR A 251 4.02 -30.38 -22.03
N SER A 252 5.00 -31.10 -21.48
CA SER A 252 5.98 -30.54 -20.56
C SER A 252 7.29 -31.30 -20.60
N PHE A 253 8.35 -30.61 -20.20
CA PHE A 253 9.68 -31.16 -20.00
C PHE A 253 10.36 -30.42 -18.85
N ASN A 254 10.81 -31.16 -17.83
CA ASN A 254 11.62 -30.59 -16.76
C ASN A 254 13.10 -30.85 -17.08
N ASP A 255 13.83 -29.79 -17.43
CA ASP A 255 15.27 -29.86 -17.60
C ASP A 255 15.93 -29.67 -16.23
N THR A 256 16.77 -30.63 -15.82
CA THR A 256 17.32 -30.68 -14.45
C THR A 256 18.84 -30.70 -14.48
N ALA A 257 19.47 -30.50 -13.32
CA ALA A 257 20.93 -30.42 -13.18
C ALA A 257 21.54 -29.29 -14.02
N LEU A 258 20.82 -28.16 -14.08
CA LEU A 258 21.31 -26.89 -14.60
C LEU A 258 22.19 -26.21 -13.54
N ASP A 259 23.15 -25.42 -14.02
CA ASP A 259 23.88 -24.49 -13.17
C ASP A 259 22.90 -23.40 -12.73
N SER A 260 22.91 -23.06 -11.44
CA SER A 260 22.13 -21.97 -10.89
C SER A 260 22.68 -20.61 -11.35
N ASP A 261 21.93 -19.53 -11.16
CA ASP A 261 22.35 -18.18 -11.58
C ASP A 261 22.75 -18.08 -13.08
N THR A 262 22.13 -18.90 -13.94
CA THR A 262 22.56 -19.08 -15.34
C THR A 262 21.39 -18.95 -16.33
N GLU A 263 21.62 -18.27 -17.45
CA GLU A 263 20.67 -18.16 -18.57
C GLU A 263 20.81 -19.34 -19.55
N TYR A 264 19.68 -19.85 -20.04
CA TYR A 264 19.57 -20.97 -20.95
C TYR A 264 18.66 -20.64 -22.14
N TYR A 265 19.07 -21.14 -23.30
CA TYR A 265 18.39 -20.96 -24.57
C TYR A 265 17.85 -22.31 -25.04
N TYR A 266 16.56 -22.41 -25.28
CA TYR A 266 15.89 -23.62 -25.75
C TYR A 266 15.34 -23.45 -27.16
N ARG A 267 15.32 -24.55 -27.91
CA ARG A 267 14.67 -24.64 -29.22
C ARG A 267 13.74 -25.82 -29.26
N LEU A 268 12.45 -25.55 -29.48
CA LEU A 268 11.46 -26.57 -29.75
C LEU A 268 11.34 -26.75 -31.26
N MET A 269 11.82 -27.89 -31.77
CA MET A 269 11.83 -28.22 -33.19
C MET A 269 10.66 -29.13 -33.52
N ILE A 270 9.68 -28.60 -34.24
CA ILE A 270 8.39 -29.22 -34.55
C ILE A 270 8.37 -29.58 -36.05
N PRO A 271 8.48 -30.86 -36.42
CA PRO A 271 8.36 -31.30 -37.81
C PRO A 271 6.96 -31.01 -38.36
N ARG A 272 6.87 -30.50 -39.59
CA ARG A 272 5.63 -30.27 -40.33
C ARG A 272 5.77 -30.78 -41.76
N THR A 273 4.64 -30.90 -42.48
CA THR A 273 4.61 -31.26 -43.91
C THR A 273 5.41 -30.30 -44.78
N GLU A 274 5.46 -29.02 -44.41
CA GLU A 274 6.12 -27.94 -45.16
C GLU A 274 7.58 -27.68 -44.71
N GLY A 275 8.09 -28.41 -43.71
CA GLY A 275 9.44 -28.21 -43.15
C GLY A 275 9.49 -28.39 -41.64
N THR A 276 10.57 -27.96 -40.99
CA THR A 276 10.65 -27.94 -39.51
C THR A 276 10.38 -26.54 -38.99
N ARG A 277 9.46 -26.42 -38.04
CA ARG A 277 9.21 -25.17 -37.32
C ARG A 277 10.08 -25.12 -36.07
N GLN A 278 10.72 -23.98 -35.84
CA GLN A 278 11.55 -23.71 -34.67
C GLN A 278 10.86 -22.66 -33.80
N ILE A 279 10.73 -22.95 -32.51
CA ILE A 279 10.33 -21.97 -31.49
C ILE A 279 11.51 -21.78 -30.55
N ASP A 280 12.02 -20.55 -30.48
CA ASP A 280 13.12 -20.18 -29.58
C ASP A 280 12.55 -19.67 -28.26
N ILE A 281 13.03 -20.23 -27.16
CA ILE A 281 12.62 -19.88 -25.79
C ILE A 281 13.88 -19.49 -25.03
N VAL A 282 13.87 -18.33 -24.36
CA VAL A 282 14.95 -17.91 -23.46
C VAL A 282 14.43 -17.94 -22.03
N SER A 283 15.16 -18.58 -21.13
CA SER A 283 14.83 -18.64 -19.71
C SER A 283 16.13 -18.70 -18.90
N GLY A 284 16.06 -18.64 -17.58
CA GLY A 284 17.22 -18.83 -16.71
C GLY A 284 16.82 -19.56 -15.45
N THR A 285 17.78 -20.08 -14.70
CA THR A 285 17.53 -20.55 -13.34
C THR A 285 17.34 -19.37 -12.39
N THR A 286 16.80 -19.63 -11.21
CA THR A 286 16.72 -18.60 -10.16
C THR A 286 18.12 -18.26 -9.62
N PRO A 287 18.28 -17.11 -8.91
CA PRO A 287 19.56 -16.73 -8.33
C PRO A 287 20.07 -17.75 -7.30
N ASN A 288 21.37 -17.69 -7.01
CA ASN A 288 21.98 -18.54 -5.99
C ASN A 288 21.42 -18.25 -4.60
N ILE A 289 21.15 -19.30 -3.82
CA ILE A 289 20.74 -19.17 -2.41
C ILE A 289 21.91 -18.55 -1.63
N PRO A 290 21.67 -17.52 -0.79
CA PRO A 290 22.70 -16.97 0.08
C PRO A 290 23.22 -17.99 1.08
N THR A 291 24.53 -18.02 1.31
CA THR A 291 25.15 -18.89 2.32
C THR A 291 25.64 -18.13 3.54
N GLY A 292 26.05 -18.86 4.58
CA GLY A 292 26.66 -18.26 5.76
C GLY A 292 25.72 -17.39 6.63
N LEU A 293 24.40 -17.50 6.48
CA LEU A 293 23.45 -16.77 7.30
C LEU A 293 23.74 -17.02 8.80
N SER A 294 23.90 -15.93 9.54
CA SER A 294 24.11 -15.92 10.98
C SER A 294 23.30 -14.79 11.61
N ALA A 295 22.85 -15.02 12.85
CA ALA A 295 22.11 -14.06 13.64
C ALA A 295 22.89 -13.75 14.92
N ALA A 296 23.17 -12.47 15.16
CA ALA A 296 23.93 -11.98 16.31
C ALA A 296 23.05 -11.05 17.16
N VAL A 297 23.01 -11.28 18.47
CA VAL A 297 22.19 -10.49 19.39
C VAL A 297 22.89 -9.16 19.72
N ASN A 298 22.27 -8.06 19.31
CA ASN A 298 22.80 -6.70 19.55
C ASN A 298 22.15 -5.99 20.73
N GLY A 299 20.93 -6.39 21.14
CA GLY A 299 20.25 -5.75 22.26
C GLY A 299 19.03 -6.51 22.78
N ALA A 300 18.22 -5.81 23.58
CA ALA A 300 16.94 -6.32 24.05
C ALA A 300 15.84 -6.27 22.98
N ILE A 301 16.07 -5.52 21.91
CA ILE A 301 15.08 -5.27 20.85
C ILE A 301 15.68 -5.38 19.43
N GLU A 302 16.89 -5.94 19.30
CA GLU A 302 17.64 -5.94 18.04
C GLU A 302 18.48 -7.21 17.85
N ILE A 303 18.42 -7.76 16.64
CA ILE A 303 19.26 -8.85 16.13
C ILE A 303 19.86 -8.42 14.78
N GLU A 304 21.16 -8.61 14.61
CA GLU A 304 21.87 -8.37 13.36
C GLU A 304 22.08 -9.68 12.59
N LEU A 305 21.66 -9.67 11.33
CA LEU A 305 21.85 -10.74 10.37
C LEU A 305 23.04 -10.43 9.46
N ARG A 306 23.85 -11.45 9.19
CA ARG A 306 24.93 -11.41 8.19
C ARG A 306 24.94 -12.67 7.36
N TRP A 307 25.21 -12.54 6.08
CA TRP A 307 25.31 -13.65 5.13
C TRP A 307 26.37 -13.35 4.06
N VAL A 308 26.63 -14.33 3.21
CA VAL A 308 27.49 -14.22 2.02
C VAL A 308 26.61 -14.05 0.80
N ASP A 309 26.93 -13.05 -0.02
CA ASP A 309 26.37 -12.91 -1.36
C ASP A 309 27.02 -13.93 -2.31
N ASP A 310 26.21 -14.87 -2.79
CA ASP A 310 26.63 -15.94 -3.71
C ASP A 310 26.04 -15.76 -5.11
N SER A 311 25.33 -14.66 -5.38
CA SER A 311 24.63 -14.41 -6.64
C SER A 311 25.24 -13.22 -7.38
N ASN A 312 25.11 -13.18 -8.71
CA ASN A 312 25.46 -11.98 -9.49
C ASN A 312 24.30 -11.46 -10.35
N THR A 313 23.15 -12.13 -10.35
CA THR A 313 21.97 -11.75 -11.13
C THR A 313 20.76 -11.38 -10.28
N GLU A 314 20.94 -11.27 -8.97
CA GLU A 314 19.88 -10.90 -8.04
C GLU A 314 19.53 -9.42 -8.17
N ASP A 315 18.23 -9.13 -8.10
CA ASP A 315 17.70 -7.79 -7.94
C ASP A 315 17.64 -7.43 -6.43
N GLY A 316 17.63 -8.44 -5.55
CA GLY A 316 17.66 -8.25 -4.11
C GLY A 316 17.46 -9.51 -3.27
N TYR A 317 17.17 -9.28 -1.99
CA TYR A 317 16.99 -10.30 -0.96
C TYR A 317 15.67 -10.10 -0.24
N VAL A 318 14.98 -11.20 0.04
CA VAL A 318 13.83 -11.26 0.95
C VAL A 318 14.32 -11.84 2.28
N ILE A 319 13.99 -11.16 3.37
CA ILE A 319 14.32 -11.58 4.73
C ILE A 319 13.02 -11.93 5.43
N GLU A 320 12.98 -13.15 5.97
CA GLU A 320 11.84 -13.68 6.68
C GLU A 320 12.20 -14.00 8.14
N ARG A 321 11.23 -13.81 9.03
CA ARG A 321 11.34 -14.09 10.47
C ARG A 321 10.13 -14.85 10.97
N SER A 322 10.34 -15.77 11.91
CA SER A 322 9.27 -16.39 12.71
C SER A 322 9.68 -16.47 14.18
N LEU A 323 8.70 -16.74 15.05
CA LEU A 323 9.00 -17.36 16.34
C LEU A 323 9.33 -18.85 16.12
N PRO A 324 10.13 -19.48 17.01
CA PRO A 324 10.43 -20.89 16.92
C PRO A 324 9.17 -21.75 16.98
N ASP A 325 9.16 -22.83 16.21
CA ASP A 325 8.07 -23.83 16.16
C ASP A 325 6.69 -23.27 15.75
N GLU A 326 6.63 -22.05 15.22
CA GLU A 326 5.46 -21.49 14.57
C GLU A 326 5.52 -21.69 13.04
N ASP A 327 4.41 -22.09 12.43
CA ASP A 327 4.31 -22.37 10.98
C ASP A 327 4.32 -21.09 10.10
N GLY A 328 4.61 -19.92 10.67
CA GLY A 328 4.47 -18.63 10.00
C GLY A 328 5.78 -17.82 9.96
N PHE A 329 6.52 -17.95 8.86
CA PHE A 329 7.55 -16.96 8.51
C PHE A 329 6.89 -15.74 7.87
N GLU A 330 7.20 -14.56 8.37
CA GLU A 330 6.75 -13.28 7.83
C GLU A 330 7.91 -12.57 7.13
N ILE A 331 7.64 -11.95 5.98
CA ILE A 331 8.61 -11.08 5.29
C ILE A 331 8.77 -9.80 6.12
N ILE A 332 9.96 -9.58 6.66
CA ILE A 332 10.28 -8.37 7.45
C ILE A 332 11.02 -7.32 6.62
N ALA A 333 11.66 -7.72 5.52
CA ALA A 333 12.32 -6.79 4.61
C ALA A 333 12.51 -7.37 3.21
N SER A 334 12.53 -6.47 2.21
CA SER A 334 13.10 -6.70 0.89
C SER A 334 14.17 -5.64 0.67
N ILE A 335 15.42 -6.07 0.44
CA ILE A 335 16.59 -5.18 0.37
C ILE A 335 17.31 -5.33 -0.96
N PRO A 336 18.05 -4.30 -1.42
CA PRO A 336 18.67 -4.30 -2.74
C PRO A 336 19.74 -5.39 -2.93
N ALA A 337 20.06 -5.67 -4.19
CA ALA A 337 21.18 -6.53 -4.60
C ALA A 337 22.51 -6.17 -3.91
N ASN A 338 23.44 -7.12 -3.83
CA ASN A 338 24.74 -6.97 -3.16
C ASN A 338 24.69 -6.61 -1.66
N SER A 339 23.54 -6.81 -0.99
CA SER A 339 23.45 -6.64 0.46
C SER A 339 24.02 -7.86 1.19
N GLU A 340 24.81 -7.65 2.24
CA GLU A 340 25.43 -8.73 3.06
C GLU A 340 25.00 -8.72 4.53
N SER A 341 24.16 -7.77 4.93
CA SER A 341 23.70 -7.64 6.32
C SER A 341 22.36 -6.92 6.44
N TYR A 342 21.63 -7.23 7.51
CA TYR A 342 20.40 -6.55 7.88
C TYR A 342 20.25 -6.51 9.39
N VAL A 343 19.69 -5.42 9.93
CA VAL A 343 19.45 -5.28 11.36
C VAL A 343 17.95 -5.29 11.59
N ASP A 344 17.47 -6.36 12.23
CA ASP A 344 16.08 -6.49 12.64
C ASP A 344 15.87 -5.79 13.97
N LYS A 345 15.02 -4.77 13.96
CA LYS A 345 14.75 -3.89 15.11
C LYS A 345 13.33 -4.08 15.62
N SER A 346 13.06 -3.51 16.79
CA SER A 346 11.73 -3.52 17.41
C SER A 346 11.24 -4.90 17.81
N LEU A 347 12.19 -5.75 18.20
CA LEU A 347 11.92 -7.10 18.71
C LEU A 347 11.43 -7.08 20.16
N ASN A 348 10.73 -8.14 20.55
CA ASN A 348 10.45 -8.40 21.96
C ASN A 348 11.72 -8.88 22.65
N SER A 349 11.91 -8.48 23.90
CA SER A 349 13.02 -8.92 24.75
C SER A 349 12.86 -10.37 25.18
N GLU A 350 13.98 -11.02 25.49
CA GLU A 350 14.03 -12.43 25.93
C GLU A 350 13.27 -13.40 25.02
N THR A 351 13.15 -13.04 23.74
CA THR A 351 12.38 -13.76 22.74
C THR A 351 13.33 -14.31 21.69
N THR A 352 13.20 -15.60 21.39
CA THR A 352 13.94 -16.25 20.30
C THR A 352 13.25 -15.98 18.98
N TYR A 353 14.04 -15.68 17.96
CA TYR A 353 13.58 -15.50 16.58
C TYR A 353 14.38 -16.39 15.65
N ASP A 354 13.67 -17.00 14.70
CA ASP A 354 14.25 -17.78 13.61
C ASP A 354 14.21 -16.95 12.31
N TYR A 355 15.31 -16.94 11.58
CA TYR A 355 15.49 -16.17 10.36
C TYR A 355 15.86 -17.07 9.20
N ARG A 356 15.35 -16.73 8.03
CA ARG A 356 15.79 -17.28 6.74
C ARG A 356 15.78 -16.19 5.69
N ILE A 357 16.61 -16.36 4.67
CA ILE A 357 16.72 -15.40 3.58
C ILE A 357 16.67 -16.10 2.23
N SER A 358 16.19 -15.41 1.22
CA SER A 358 16.21 -15.87 -0.18
C SER A 358 16.58 -14.72 -1.11
N THR A 359 17.24 -15.01 -2.21
CA THR A 359 17.53 -14.05 -3.29
C THR A 359 16.42 -14.07 -4.32
N PHE A 360 16.21 -12.96 -5.03
CA PHE A 360 15.24 -12.90 -6.12
C PHE A 360 15.74 -12.06 -7.28
N ASN A 361 15.23 -12.37 -8.48
CA ASN A 361 15.34 -11.53 -9.67
C ASN A 361 14.08 -11.68 -10.55
N ALA A 362 14.10 -11.06 -11.74
CA ALA A 362 13.03 -11.19 -12.74
C ALA A 362 12.71 -12.63 -13.20
N ARG A 363 13.57 -13.64 -12.93
CA ARG A 363 13.31 -15.06 -13.22
C ARG A 363 12.63 -15.78 -12.07
N GLY A 364 12.72 -15.26 -10.84
CA GLY A 364 12.05 -15.80 -9.67
C GLY A 364 12.91 -15.73 -8.40
N THR A 365 12.44 -16.41 -7.36
CA THR A 365 13.07 -16.44 -6.04
C THR A 365 13.82 -17.76 -5.82
N SER A 366 14.99 -17.71 -5.19
CA SER A 366 15.71 -18.90 -4.75
C SER A 366 14.91 -19.66 -3.69
N PRO A 367 15.22 -20.94 -3.42
CA PRO A 367 14.87 -21.54 -2.14
C PRO A 367 15.45 -20.75 -0.97
N VAL A 368 14.86 -20.91 0.22
CA VAL A 368 15.33 -20.24 1.43
C VAL A 368 16.64 -20.82 1.96
N SER A 369 17.45 -20.00 2.61
CA SER A 369 18.67 -20.37 3.30
C SER A 369 18.42 -21.36 4.44
N LYS A 370 19.51 -21.89 5.01
CA LYS A 370 19.44 -22.51 6.35
C LYS A 370 19.00 -21.47 7.38
N LEU A 371 18.31 -21.94 8.42
CA LEU A 371 17.86 -21.09 9.52
C LEU A 371 19.06 -20.55 10.32
N ALA A 372 18.93 -19.30 10.77
CA ALA A 372 19.72 -18.73 11.84
C ALA A 372 18.80 -18.28 12.96
N SER A 373 19.19 -18.51 14.21
CA SER A 373 18.36 -18.22 15.37
C SER A 373 19.13 -17.42 16.40
N ALA A 374 18.45 -16.48 17.07
CA ALA A 374 19.02 -15.70 18.15
C ALA A 374 17.93 -15.28 19.15
N THR A 375 18.31 -15.20 20.43
CA THR A 375 17.42 -14.76 21.53
C THR A 375 17.83 -13.37 22.00
N THR A 376 16.91 -12.42 21.93
CA THR A 376 17.15 -11.04 22.42
C THR A 376 17.46 -11.02 23.92
N ARG A 377 18.16 -9.97 24.38
CA ARG A 377 18.50 -9.82 25.80
C ARG A 377 17.30 -9.38 26.64
N ALA A 378 17.42 -9.53 27.96
CA ALA A 378 16.55 -8.86 28.91
C ALA A 378 16.70 -7.34 28.82
N ARG A 379 15.60 -6.63 29.11
CA ARG A 379 15.56 -5.17 29.16
C ARG A 379 16.37 -4.69 30.36
N SER A 380 17.10 -3.59 30.18
CA SER A 380 17.79 -2.95 31.31
C SER A 380 16.79 -2.12 32.11
N LEU A 381 16.76 -2.28 33.43
CA LEU A 381 15.90 -1.49 34.31
C LEU A 381 16.68 -0.38 35.00
N TYR A 382 16.09 0.81 35.04
CA TYR A 382 16.60 1.98 35.73
C TYR A 382 15.55 2.61 36.65
N PHE A 383 16.01 3.15 37.78
CA PHE A 383 15.15 3.79 38.79
C PHE A 383 15.42 5.30 38.84
N VAL A 384 14.36 6.09 38.96
CA VAL A 384 14.40 7.54 39.14
C VAL A 384 13.58 7.88 40.39
N ASP A 385 14.21 8.54 41.34
CA ASP A 385 13.59 8.98 42.59
C ASP A 385 14.32 10.26 43.03
N LYS A 386 13.61 11.39 42.98
CA LYS A 386 14.15 12.71 43.36
C LYS A 386 14.62 12.77 44.82
N ASP A 387 14.09 11.89 45.68
CA ASP A 387 14.38 11.85 47.12
C ASP A 387 15.47 10.79 47.44
N ALA A 388 15.99 10.08 46.43
CA ALA A 388 17.08 9.14 46.61
C ALA A 388 18.37 9.81 47.11
N THR A 389 19.08 9.12 48.00
CA THR A 389 20.27 9.66 48.68
C THR A 389 21.55 8.87 48.40
N GLY A 390 21.46 7.80 47.61
CA GLY A 390 22.58 6.92 47.29
C GLY A 390 23.47 7.45 46.17
N ARG A 391 23.96 6.52 45.34
CA ARG A 391 25.01 6.78 44.34
C ARG A 391 24.56 7.51 43.08
N ASN A 392 23.25 7.76 42.90
CA ASN A 392 22.71 8.43 41.72
C ASN A 392 23.10 7.73 40.40
N ASN A 393 22.94 6.41 40.33
CA ASN A 393 23.31 5.56 39.19
C ASN A 393 22.15 4.77 38.57
N GLY A 394 20.95 4.86 39.16
CA GLY A 394 19.73 4.26 38.67
C GLY A 394 19.65 2.74 38.79
N LYS A 395 20.52 2.06 39.57
CA LYS A 395 20.56 0.58 39.63
C LYS A 395 19.70 -0.04 40.73
N SER A 396 19.16 0.77 41.63
CA SER A 396 18.18 0.37 42.66
C SER A 396 17.45 1.63 43.11
N TRP A 397 16.37 1.50 43.89
CA TRP A 397 15.73 2.67 44.50
C TRP A 397 16.66 3.51 45.38
N THR A 398 17.51 2.86 46.21
CA THR A 398 18.47 3.59 47.06
C THR A 398 19.48 4.39 46.24
N ASP A 399 19.96 3.82 45.12
CA ASP A 399 20.92 4.44 44.22
C ASP A 399 20.25 5.08 42.99
N ALA A 400 18.94 5.36 43.05
CA ALA A 400 18.16 5.85 41.92
C ALA A 400 18.69 7.19 41.41
N PHE A 401 18.40 7.49 40.14
CA PHE A 401 18.69 8.82 39.62
C PHE A 401 17.79 9.85 40.32
N THR A 402 18.35 10.92 40.84
CA THR A 402 17.57 12.02 41.44
C THR A 402 16.97 12.96 40.40
N ASP A 403 17.27 12.72 39.12
CA ASP A 403 16.85 13.55 37.99
C ASP A 403 16.62 12.66 36.75
N LEU A 404 15.48 12.82 36.10
CA LEU A 404 15.14 12.06 34.90
C LEU A 404 16.03 12.43 33.70
N SER A 405 16.41 13.71 33.57
CA SER A 405 17.32 14.13 32.48
C SER A 405 18.70 13.48 32.59
N ALA A 406 19.18 13.21 33.81
CA ALA A 406 20.41 12.46 34.04
C ALA A 406 20.28 10.98 33.64
N ALA A 407 19.13 10.35 33.94
CA ALA A 407 18.86 8.98 33.54
C ALA A 407 18.84 8.83 32.01
N LEU A 408 18.10 9.70 31.31
CA LEU A 408 17.95 9.66 29.85
C LEU A 408 19.27 9.79 29.07
N LYS A 409 20.33 10.35 29.69
CA LYS A 409 21.66 10.49 29.07
C LYS A 409 22.48 9.19 29.03
N VAL A 410 22.14 8.19 29.86
CA VAL A 410 22.96 6.98 30.02
C VAL A 410 22.24 5.69 29.64
N ILE A 411 20.93 5.78 29.44
CA ILE A 411 20.09 4.64 29.12
C ILE A 411 20.26 4.23 27.66
N GLY A 412 20.33 2.93 27.40
CA GLY A 412 20.42 2.35 26.06
C GLY A 412 19.08 1.80 25.57
N ASP A 413 19.04 1.43 24.30
CA ASP A 413 17.84 0.92 23.62
C ASP A 413 17.20 -0.28 24.33
N GLY A 414 15.87 -0.31 24.32
CA GLY A 414 15.07 -1.37 24.93
C GLY A 414 15.10 -1.39 26.47
N ALA A 415 15.33 -0.24 27.11
CA ALA A 415 15.33 -0.11 28.56
C ALA A 415 13.96 0.25 29.16
N ASP A 416 13.83 -0.01 30.45
CA ASP A 416 12.70 0.39 31.29
C ASP A 416 13.16 1.40 32.34
N ILE A 417 12.31 2.41 32.61
CA ILE A 417 12.49 3.39 33.67
C ILE A 417 11.30 3.32 34.61
N TRP A 418 11.57 3.16 35.91
CA TRP A 418 10.59 3.29 36.97
C TRP A 418 10.81 4.60 37.70
N ILE A 419 9.77 5.41 37.82
CA ILE A 419 9.85 6.75 38.42
C ILE A 419 8.99 6.76 39.70
N ALA A 420 9.62 7.08 40.83
CA ALA A 420 8.93 7.26 42.12
C ALA A 420 7.97 8.47 42.07
N ASP A 421 7.13 8.59 43.08
CA ASP A 421 6.22 9.71 43.23
C ASP A 421 6.95 11.05 43.30
N GLY A 422 6.26 12.09 42.86
CA GLY A 422 6.76 13.46 42.85
C GLY A 422 6.80 14.09 41.47
N THR A 423 7.26 15.35 41.48
CA THR A 423 7.33 16.23 40.32
C THR A 423 8.75 16.33 39.80
N TYR A 424 8.95 15.98 38.54
CA TYR A 424 10.22 15.99 37.83
C TYR A 424 10.16 17.02 36.71
N LYS A 425 11.23 17.81 36.56
CA LYS A 425 11.28 18.94 35.63
C LYS A 425 12.46 18.77 34.66
N PRO A 426 12.29 19.09 33.36
CA PRO A 426 13.39 19.07 32.40
C PRO A 426 14.54 20.01 32.80
N GLY A 427 15.79 19.68 32.46
CA GLY A 427 16.94 20.57 32.69
C GLY A 427 17.67 20.37 34.02
N GLY A 428 17.21 19.43 34.84
CA GLY A 428 17.89 19.02 36.08
C GLY A 428 17.94 20.13 37.13
N ILE A 429 19.14 20.46 37.62
CA ILE A 429 19.31 21.41 38.74
C ILE A 429 19.12 22.89 38.38
N ALA A 430 19.03 23.21 37.09
CA ALA A 430 18.88 24.59 36.60
C ALA A 430 18.02 24.60 35.33
N PRO A 431 16.71 24.32 35.44
CA PRO A 431 15.79 24.36 34.31
C PRO A 431 15.67 25.78 33.75
N ILE A 432 15.54 25.86 32.43
CA ILE A 432 15.19 27.06 31.66
C ILE A 432 14.09 26.68 30.66
N GLU A 433 13.38 27.66 30.13
CA GLU A 433 12.18 27.51 29.28
C GLU A 433 12.41 26.52 28.12
N THR A 434 13.60 26.55 27.51
CA THR A 434 13.98 25.65 26.39
C THR A 434 14.49 24.27 26.80
N SER A 435 14.39 23.89 28.09
CA SER A 435 14.81 22.58 28.56
C SER A 435 13.74 21.53 28.25
N SER A 436 14.16 20.35 27.79
CA SER A 436 13.24 19.23 27.51
C SER A 436 13.80 17.90 28.00
N PHE A 437 12.92 16.93 28.27
CA PHE A 437 13.31 15.53 28.36
C PHE A 437 13.54 15.01 26.94
N GLU A 438 14.80 15.09 26.53
CA GLU A 438 15.30 14.62 25.25
C GLU A 438 15.38 13.09 25.23
N ILE A 439 14.49 12.46 24.45
CA ILE A 439 14.43 11.00 24.32
C ILE A 439 14.82 10.60 22.89
N ASN A 440 15.97 9.93 22.76
CA ASN A 440 16.44 9.32 21.50
C ASN A 440 16.65 7.80 21.62
N VAL A 441 16.14 7.20 22.70
CA VAL A 441 16.30 5.77 22.99
C VAL A 441 15.17 4.98 22.31
N ALA A 442 15.52 3.98 21.51
CA ALA A 442 14.54 3.14 20.83
C ALA A 442 13.88 2.17 21.81
N GLY A 443 12.55 2.07 21.77
CA GLY A 443 11.81 1.08 22.54
C GLY A 443 11.83 1.33 24.05
N LEU A 444 12.02 2.57 24.49
CA LEU A 444 12.02 2.97 25.89
C LEU A 444 10.61 2.82 26.50
N ARG A 445 10.54 2.30 27.72
CA ARG A 445 9.32 2.27 28.54
C ARG A 445 9.50 3.10 29.80
N ILE A 446 8.56 4.00 30.07
CA ILE A 446 8.57 4.88 31.23
C ILE A 446 7.32 4.61 32.07
N TYR A 447 7.52 4.27 33.34
CA TYR A 447 6.45 3.92 34.27
C TYR A 447 6.43 4.87 35.46
N GLY A 448 5.29 5.50 35.73
CA GLY A 448 5.00 6.18 36.99
C GLY A 448 4.32 5.26 38.01
N GLY A 449 4.01 5.81 39.19
CA GLY A 449 3.16 5.14 40.18
C GLY A 449 3.87 4.33 41.26
N PHE A 450 5.14 4.63 41.52
CA PHE A 450 5.96 3.94 42.52
C PHE A 450 6.16 4.78 43.79
N ASN A 451 6.27 4.12 44.94
CA ASN A 451 6.73 4.72 46.20
C ASN A 451 8.26 4.82 46.30
N GLY A 452 8.98 4.09 45.44
CA GLY A 452 10.45 3.97 45.54
C GLY A 452 10.91 2.78 46.39
N THR A 453 10.09 1.73 46.51
CA THR A 453 10.43 0.55 47.33
C THR A 453 10.08 -0.79 46.68
N GLU A 454 9.41 -0.76 45.53
CA GLU A 454 8.86 -1.90 44.83
C GLU A 454 9.96 -2.77 44.20
N GLU A 455 9.80 -4.09 44.26
CA GLU A 455 10.71 -5.04 43.61
C GLU A 455 10.20 -5.48 42.23
N LYS A 456 8.88 -5.35 41.99
CA LYS A 456 8.21 -5.75 40.75
C LYS A 456 7.28 -4.66 40.23
N LEU A 457 7.06 -4.66 38.92
CA LEU A 457 6.17 -3.71 38.24
C LEU A 457 4.72 -3.77 38.76
N GLU A 458 4.29 -4.96 39.17
CA GLU A 458 2.94 -5.24 39.70
C GLU A 458 2.73 -4.76 41.15
N ASP A 459 3.80 -4.42 41.87
CA ASP A 459 3.71 -3.95 43.25
C ASP A 459 3.23 -2.49 43.33
N ARG A 460 3.30 -1.76 42.21
CA ARG A 460 2.86 -0.36 42.06
C ARG A 460 1.47 -0.11 42.64
N LYS A 461 1.28 1.13 43.12
CA LYS A 461 -0.01 1.66 43.56
C LYS A 461 -0.26 2.99 42.87
N VAL A 462 -0.59 2.93 41.59
CA VAL A 462 -0.79 4.08 40.69
C VAL A 462 -1.84 5.08 41.18
N GLU A 463 -2.82 4.62 41.94
CA GLU A 463 -3.87 5.46 42.55
C GLU A 463 -3.41 6.24 43.80
N ILE A 464 -2.25 5.89 44.35
CA ILE A 464 -1.71 6.47 45.60
C ILE A 464 -0.48 7.33 45.30
N TYR A 465 0.41 6.80 44.47
CA TYR A 465 1.70 7.42 44.17
C TYR A 465 1.62 8.13 42.83
N THR A 466 1.74 9.46 42.83
CA THR A 466 1.59 10.27 41.63
C THR A 466 2.95 10.69 41.08
N THR A 467 3.21 10.36 39.83
CA THR A 467 4.40 10.81 39.10
C THR A 467 3.99 11.91 38.12
N ILE A 468 4.65 13.07 38.22
CA ILE A 468 4.35 14.25 37.41
C ILE A 468 5.60 14.70 36.68
N LEU A 469 5.52 14.83 35.35
CA LEU A 469 6.50 15.53 34.53
C LEU A 469 5.96 16.93 34.27
N SER A 470 6.58 17.95 34.88
CA SER A 470 6.02 19.30 34.91
C SER A 470 6.91 20.31 34.20
N GLY A 471 6.26 21.24 33.50
CA GLY A 471 6.88 22.42 32.90
C GLY A 471 6.93 23.64 33.80
N ASP A 472 6.23 23.66 34.95
CA ASP A 472 6.25 24.77 35.91
C ASP A 472 7.64 24.90 36.55
N ILE A 473 8.44 25.87 36.11
CA ILE A 473 9.79 26.12 36.63
C ILE A 473 9.84 27.54 37.20
N GLY A 474 10.84 27.85 38.02
CA GLY A 474 10.98 29.19 38.58
C GLY A 474 9.89 29.53 39.60
N ILE A 475 8.93 30.39 39.24
CA ILE A 475 7.85 30.84 40.10
C ILE A 475 6.64 29.90 39.96
N ILE A 476 6.31 29.20 41.05
CA ILE A 476 5.18 28.27 41.10
C ILE A 476 3.89 28.93 40.56
N ASP A 477 3.20 28.20 39.68
CA ASP A 477 1.95 28.61 39.00
C ASP A 477 2.07 29.87 38.11
N ASP A 478 3.29 30.33 37.77
CA ASP A 478 3.52 31.38 36.78
C ASP A 478 3.81 30.75 35.42
N ARG A 479 2.97 30.99 34.41
CA ARG A 479 3.19 30.40 33.08
C ARG A 479 4.34 31.04 32.31
N SER A 480 4.78 32.24 32.72
CA SER A 480 5.72 33.04 31.92
C SER A 480 7.16 32.53 31.91
N ASP A 481 7.50 31.66 32.85
CA ASP A 481 8.78 30.94 32.91
C ASP A 481 8.64 29.45 32.63
N ASN A 482 7.45 28.94 32.31
CA ASN A 482 7.24 27.52 32.04
C ASN A 482 8.10 26.99 30.89
N ILE A 483 8.36 25.68 30.95
CA ILE A 483 9.00 24.93 29.89
C ILE A 483 8.16 24.99 28.60
N ASP A 484 8.84 25.24 27.48
CA ASP A 484 8.24 25.29 26.15
C ASP A 484 7.65 23.94 25.70
N GLN A 485 8.40 22.86 25.98
CA GLN A 485 8.08 21.49 25.60
C GLN A 485 8.68 20.49 26.60
N ILE A 486 7.84 19.69 27.26
CA ILE A 486 8.30 18.80 28.34
C ILE A 486 9.04 17.59 27.79
N ILE A 487 8.53 16.93 26.75
CA ILE A 487 9.14 15.75 26.13
C ILE A 487 9.37 15.97 24.64
N TYR A 488 10.62 15.74 24.21
CA TYR A 488 10.96 15.64 22.79
C TYR A 488 11.43 14.22 22.47
N TYR A 489 10.63 13.47 21.71
CA TYR A 489 10.99 12.14 21.22
C TYR A 489 11.44 12.19 19.76
N SER A 490 12.74 11.95 19.55
CA SER A 490 13.41 12.11 18.25
C SER A 490 13.70 10.80 17.52
N ASN A 491 13.47 9.64 18.16
CA ASN A 491 13.77 8.34 17.56
C ASN A 491 12.58 7.82 16.76
N SER A 492 12.75 7.59 15.45
CA SER A 492 11.71 7.08 14.56
C SER A 492 11.69 5.55 14.39
N SER A 493 12.66 4.83 14.98
CA SER A 493 12.83 3.40 14.72
C SER A 493 11.91 2.49 15.53
N ASN A 494 11.38 2.98 16.65
CA ASN A 494 10.56 2.18 17.56
C ASN A 494 9.60 3.07 18.39
N PHE A 495 8.77 2.43 19.21
CA PHE A 495 7.85 3.08 20.13
C PHE A 495 8.55 3.67 21.35
N LEU A 496 8.24 4.93 21.66
CA LEU A 496 8.25 5.40 23.04
C LEU A 496 6.96 4.93 23.74
N GLN A 497 7.09 4.36 24.93
CA GLN A 497 5.98 3.82 25.70
C GLN A 497 5.92 4.49 27.07
N VAL A 498 4.79 5.09 27.42
CA VAL A 498 4.62 5.85 28.68
C VAL A 498 3.37 5.39 29.40
N PHE A 499 3.50 5.12 30.70
CA PHE A 499 2.47 4.49 31.52
C PHE A 499 2.26 5.24 32.84
N ASP A 500 1.00 5.46 33.19
CA ASP A 500 0.54 5.81 34.55
C ASP A 500 1.23 7.06 35.15
N LEU A 501 1.27 8.18 34.41
CA LEU A 501 1.82 9.45 34.88
C LEU A 501 1.12 10.67 34.29
N THR A 502 1.41 11.85 34.87
CA THR A 502 0.89 13.15 34.39
C THR A 502 1.99 13.95 33.70
N ILE A 503 1.65 14.62 32.60
CA ILE A 503 2.49 15.59 31.89
C ILE A 503 1.75 16.93 31.88
N GLU A 504 2.29 17.95 32.56
CA GLU A 504 1.55 19.20 32.76
C GLU A 504 2.38 20.48 32.76
N ASP A 505 1.68 21.58 32.49
CA ASP A 505 2.14 22.97 32.62
C ASP A 505 3.30 23.36 31.68
N ALA A 506 3.34 22.83 30.46
CA ALA A 506 4.11 23.45 29.39
C ALA A 506 3.44 24.75 28.89
N ASP A 507 4.23 25.75 28.48
CA ASP A 507 3.70 26.97 27.85
C ASP A 507 4.63 27.49 26.75
N SER A 508 4.18 27.45 25.50
CA SER A 508 4.89 28.03 24.36
C SER A 508 3.95 28.47 23.25
N ASP A 509 4.25 29.59 22.60
CA ASP A 509 3.55 30.03 21.38
C ASP A 509 4.25 29.56 20.09
N THR A 510 5.43 28.94 20.19
CA THR A 510 6.24 28.48 19.05
C THR A 510 6.55 27.00 19.07
N ALA A 511 6.65 26.37 20.24
CA ALA A 511 6.86 24.93 20.34
C ALA A 511 5.65 24.14 19.84
N LYS A 512 5.83 22.84 19.67
CA LYS A 512 4.84 21.89 19.14
C LYS A 512 4.67 20.80 20.17
N GLY A 513 3.46 20.35 20.51
CA GLY A 513 3.33 19.27 21.49
C GLY A 513 3.85 19.70 22.85
N GLY A 514 3.17 20.63 23.53
CA GLY A 514 3.68 21.24 24.77
C GLY A 514 4.03 20.19 25.82
N GLY A 515 3.18 19.17 25.98
CA GLY A 515 3.51 18.00 26.77
C GLY A 515 4.52 17.07 26.07
N LEU A 516 4.20 16.65 24.84
CA LEU A 516 5.02 15.71 24.09
C LEU A 516 5.00 16.00 22.58
N GLN A 517 6.18 16.12 21.99
CA GLN A 517 6.35 16.02 20.54
C GLN A 517 7.05 14.72 20.17
N SER A 518 6.46 13.98 19.23
CA SER A 518 6.97 12.69 18.78
C SER A 518 7.21 12.63 17.29
N VAL A 519 8.48 12.54 16.88
CA VAL A 519 8.89 12.19 15.51
C VAL A 519 8.69 10.71 15.21
N GLY A 520 8.71 9.85 16.23
CA GLY A 520 8.51 8.41 16.09
C GLY A 520 7.15 7.93 16.57
N LYS A 521 7.06 6.61 16.75
CA LYS A 521 5.84 5.94 17.20
C LYS A 521 5.66 6.12 18.70
N VAL A 522 4.42 6.23 19.17
CA VAL A 522 4.11 6.36 20.61
C VAL A 522 3.01 5.42 21.05
N ARG A 523 3.15 4.89 22.27
CA ARG A 523 2.08 4.19 22.99
C ARG A 523 1.96 4.79 24.38
N LEU A 524 0.83 5.40 24.65
CA LEU A 524 0.53 6.07 25.91
C LEU A 524 -0.64 5.34 26.57
N GLU A 525 -0.45 4.90 27.80
CA GLU A 525 -1.46 4.16 28.56
C GLU A 525 -1.65 4.81 29.93
N ASN A 526 -2.89 5.20 30.24
CA ASN A 526 -3.24 5.92 31.47
C ASN A 526 -2.39 7.17 31.71
N VAL A 527 -2.08 7.91 30.64
CA VAL A 527 -1.32 9.16 30.72
C VAL A 527 -2.27 10.34 30.74
N THR A 528 -2.08 11.25 31.69
CA THR A 528 -2.83 12.52 31.75
C THR A 528 -1.98 13.66 31.21
N PHE A 529 -2.48 14.36 30.20
CA PHE A 529 -1.94 15.62 29.73
C PHE A 529 -2.82 16.77 30.19
N LYS A 530 -2.26 17.70 30.97
CA LYS A 530 -3.04 18.80 31.54
C LYS A 530 -2.35 20.16 31.43
N ASN A 531 -3.13 21.21 31.15
CA ASN A 531 -2.67 22.61 31.17
C ASN A 531 -1.49 22.93 30.23
N ASN A 532 -1.21 22.08 29.23
CA ASN A 532 -0.10 22.28 28.32
C ASN A 532 -0.53 23.22 27.17
N SER A 533 0.33 24.15 26.80
CA SER A 533 0.10 25.09 25.70
C SER A 533 1.25 25.05 24.70
N ALA A 534 0.91 25.01 23.42
CA ALA A 534 1.86 25.00 22.31
C ALA A 534 1.31 25.75 21.09
N SER A 535 2.12 25.95 20.05
CA SER A 535 1.63 26.48 18.77
C SER A 535 0.66 25.52 18.07
N ASN A 536 0.89 24.20 18.21
CA ASN A 536 0.13 23.10 17.62
C ASN A 536 0.17 21.91 18.57
N GLY A 537 -0.94 21.19 18.75
CA GLY A 537 -0.99 20.04 19.65
C GLY A 537 -0.66 20.48 21.06
N GLY A 538 -1.57 21.20 21.74
CA GLY A 538 -1.28 21.79 23.05
C GLY A 538 -0.68 20.78 24.03
N ALA A 539 -1.20 19.55 24.02
CA ALA A 539 -0.59 18.40 24.70
C ALA A 539 0.38 17.61 23.82
N LEU A 540 -0.10 17.08 22.69
CA LEU A 540 0.59 16.07 21.90
C LEU A 540 0.67 16.48 20.43
N TYR A 541 1.88 16.44 19.89
CA TYR A 541 2.12 16.51 18.45
C TYR A 541 2.80 15.21 18.00
N ALA A 542 2.13 14.43 17.14
CA ALA A 542 2.67 13.17 16.61
C ALA A 542 2.68 13.11 15.07
N PHE A 543 3.67 12.38 14.52
CA PHE A 543 3.84 12.18 13.07
C PHE A 543 3.64 10.72 12.60
N GLU A 544 3.81 9.74 13.49
CA GLU A 544 3.83 8.31 13.17
C GLU A 544 2.78 7.56 14.02
N ASP A 545 2.74 6.22 13.90
CA ASP A 545 1.79 5.37 14.61
C ASP A 545 1.64 5.73 16.10
N THR A 546 0.41 6.01 16.51
CA THR A 546 0.07 6.52 17.85
C THR A 546 -1.02 5.67 18.47
N TYR A 547 -0.76 5.12 19.66
CA TYR A 547 -1.70 4.31 20.43
C TYR A 547 -1.98 4.97 21.77
N LEU A 548 -3.24 5.32 22.03
CA LEU A 548 -3.69 5.94 23.27
C LEU A 548 -4.72 5.03 23.91
N SER A 549 -4.54 4.71 25.20
CA SER A 549 -5.51 3.93 25.96
C SER A 549 -5.65 4.47 27.38
N GLY A 550 -6.87 4.77 27.82
CA GLY A 550 -7.07 5.30 29.18
C GLY A 550 -6.51 6.71 29.38
N CYS A 551 -6.20 7.45 28.31
CA CYS A 551 -5.55 8.75 28.41
C CYS A 551 -6.56 9.87 28.66
N ILE A 552 -6.12 10.90 29.38
CA ILE A 552 -6.93 12.08 29.69
C ILE A 552 -6.20 13.32 29.16
N PHE A 553 -6.88 14.12 28.35
CA PHE A 553 -6.39 15.39 27.84
C PHE A 553 -7.29 16.51 28.34
N LYS A 554 -6.77 17.33 29.25
CA LYS A 554 -7.57 18.35 29.94
C LYS A 554 -6.93 19.73 29.92
N ASN A 555 -7.68 20.78 29.58
CA ASN A 555 -7.20 22.17 29.65
C ASN A 555 -5.94 22.43 28.79
N ASN A 556 -5.74 21.71 27.70
CA ASN A 556 -4.60 21.96 26.81
C ASN A 556 -4.97 22.98 25.72
N SER A 557 -4.01 23.79 25.28
CA SER A 557 -4.26 24.90 24.37
C SER A 557 -3.30 24.93 23.18
N ALA A 558 -3.82 25.16 21.97
CA ALA A 558 -3.03 25.42 20.77
C ALA A 558 -3.20 26.89 20.34
N VAL A 559 -2.21 27.74 20.64
CA VAL A 559 -2.30 29.21 20.52
C VAL A 559 -1.69 29.80 19.24
N GLY A 560 -1.23 28.96 18.31
CA GLY A 560 -0.50 29.41 17.12
C GLY A 560 -1.35 30.21 16.13
N SER A 561 -1.04 31.49 15.91
CA SER A 561 -1.85 32.40 15.06
C SER A 561 -1.98 32.00 13.58
N SER A 562 -1.04 31.18 13.08
CA SER A 562 -1.02 30.69 11.70
C SER A 562 -1.33 29.19 11.59
N HIS A 563 -1.24 28.45 12.69
CA HIS A 563 -1.27 26.99 12.71
C HIS A 563 -1.85 26.44 14.03
N GLY A 564 -2.88 27.06 14.62
CA GLY A 564 -3.49 26.64 15.89
C GLY A 564 -4.34 25.37 15.74
N TYR A 565 -3.69 24.24 15.45
CA TYR A 565 -4.33 22.94 15.26
C TYR A 565 -4.24 22.11 16.53
N GLY A 566 -5.35 21.48 16.92
CA GLY A 566 -5.37 20.42 17.93
C GLY A 566 -5.07 20.95 19.33
N GLY A 567 -6.08 21.43 20.06
CA GLY A 567 -5.86 21.98 21.41
C GLY A 567 -5.30 20.93 22.36
N ALA A 568 -5.73 19.67 22.23
CA ALA A 568 -5.04 18.53 22.84
C ALA A 568 -4.04 17.89 21.85
N ILE A 569 -4.53 17.30 20.77
CA ILE A 569 -3.73 16.51 19.84
C ILE A 569 -3.72 17.14 18.47
N TYR A 570 -2.53 17.38 17.94
CA TYR A 570 -2.35 17.55 16.51
C TYR A 570 -1.60 16.37 15.92
N TYR A 571 -2.27 15.68 14.99
CA TYR A 571 -1.70 14.57 14.26
C TYR A 571 -1.34 15.00 12.84
N ASN A 572 -0.05 15.07 12.55
CA ASN A 572 0.47 15.43 11.22
C ASN A 572 1.15 14.22 10.59
N GLY A 573 0.35 13.22 10.22
CA GLY A 573 0.81 11.90 9.84
C GLY A 573 1.69 11.88 8.59
N THR A 574 2.66 10.96 8.57
CA THR A 574 3.27 10.47 7.33
C THR A 574 2.30 9.48 6.63
N GLU A 575 2.52 9.22 5.34
CA GLU A 575 1.62 8.39 4.52
C GLU A 575 1.29 7.04 5.19
N HIS A 576 0.00 6.69 5.24
CA HIS A 576 -0.52 5.41 5.76
C HIS A 576 -0.30 5.12 7.24
N SER A 577 0.07 6.10 8.04
CA SER A 577 0.21 5.93 9.49
C SER A 577 -1.13 5.64 10.19
N LYS A 578 -1.08 5.03 11.37
CA LYS A 578 -2.26 4.57 12.10
C LYS A 578 -2.36 5.14 13.51
N VAL A 579 -3.53 5.69 13.83
CA VAL A 579 -3.84 6.24 15.17
C VAL A 579 -4.97 5.42 15.80
N TRP A 580 -4.75 4.95 17.01
CA TRP A 580 -5.77 4.27 17.83
C TRP A 580 -5.97 5.03 19.13
N ILE A 581 -7.22 5.40 19.41
CA ILE A 581 -7.61 6.12 20.61
C ILE A 581 -8.74 5.33 21.27
N ASN A 582 -8.46 4.73 22.43
CA ASN A 582 -9.40 3.87 23.13
C ASN A 582 -9.61 4.34 24.57
N ASN A 583 -10.84 4.28 25.07
CA ASN A 583 -11.14 4.55 26.49
C ASN A 583 -10.53 5.87 26.99
N SER A 584 -10.59 6.94 26.20
CA SER A 584 -9.86 8.19 26.46
C SER A 584 -10.79 9.40 26.52
N GLU A 585 -10.38 10.44 27.23
CA GLU A 585 -11.17 11.64 27.50
C GLU A 585 -10.44 12.90 27.03
N PHE A 586 -11.17 13.80 26.37
CA PHE A 586 -10.71 15.10 25.90
C PHE A 586 -11.66 16.18 26.40
N THR A 587 -11.24 16.94 27.41
CA THR A 587 -12.12 17.91 28.07
C THR A 587 -11.50 19.29 28.18
N ASN A 588 -12.28 20.31 27.81
CA ASN A 588 -11.89 21.71 27.98
C ASN A 588 -10.55 22.06 27.31
N ASN A 589 -10.28 21.50 26.12
CA ASN A 589 -9.12 21.85 25.32
C ASN A 589 -9.49 22.93 24.29
N GLU A 590 -8.54 23.79 23.96
CA GLU A 590 -8.78 24.97 23.12
C GLU A 590 -7.79 25.02 21.96
N ALA A 591 -8.26 25.24 20.73
CA ALA A 591 -7.39 25.46 19.58
C ALA A 591 -7.76 26.76 18.87
N MET A 592 -6.77 27.58 18.53
CA MET A 592 -7.06 28.86 17.91
C MET A 592 -7.74 28.71 16.53
N LEU A 593 -7.48 27.64 15.77
CA LEU A 593 -8.02 27.45 14.42
C LEU A 593 -8.86 26.17 14.28
N PHE A 594 -8.28 24.99 14.48
CA PHE A 594 -8.93 23.74 14.09
C PHE A 594 -8.82 22.68 15.18
N GLY A 595 -9.94 22.02 15.49
CA GLY A 595 -9.95 20.85 16.38
C GLY A 595 -9.60 21.21 17.81
N GLY A 596 -10.58 21.63 18.63
CA GLY A 596 -10.32 22.01 20.02
C GLY A 596 -9.71 20.86 20.83
N ALA A 597 -10.20 19.63 20.61
CA ALA A 597 -9.53 18.44 21.11
C ALA A 597 -8.52 17.90 20.09
N ILE A 598 -9.00 17.42 18.94
CA ILE A 598 -8.20 16.64 18.00
C ILE A 598 -8.24 17.31 16.63
N ALA A 599 -7.07 17.55 16.06
CA ALA A 599 -6.94 17.95 14.67
C ALA A 599 -6.01 17.00 13.92
N THR A 600 -6.34 16.72 12.66
CA THR A 600 -5.50 15.89 11.79
C THR A 600 -5.18 16.64 10.51
N ALA A 601 -3.98 16.43 9.98
CA ALA A 601 -3.64 16.83 8.61
C ALA A 601 -2.67 15.81 8.03
N ASN A 602 -2.91 15.32 6.81
CA ASN A 602 -1.98 14.41 6.13
C ASN A 602 -1.52 15.00 4.80
N ARG A 603 -0.37 14.49 4.33
CA ARG A 603 0.13 14.80 2.98
C ARG A 603 -0.65 13.98 1.94
N ARG A 604 -1.07 14.63 0.85
CA ARG A 604 -2.04 14.16 -0.16
C ARG A 604 -1.70 12.87 -0.93
N SER A 605 -0.60 12.19 -0.63
CA SER A 605 -0.14 10.98 -1.33
C SER A 605 -0.67 9.68 -0.74
N GLY A 606 -1.26 9.70 0.48
CA GLY A 606 -1.96 8.56 1.09
C GLY A 606 -2.66 8.92 2.41
N LEU A 607 -3.91 8.49 2.60
CA LEU A 607 -4.71 8.79 3.80
C LEU A 607 -4.26 7.95 5.01
N SER A 608 -4.00 8.60 6.14
CA SER A 608 -3.78 7.92 7.44
C SER A 608 -5.10 7.36 7.99
N THR A 609 -5.01 6.29 8.79
CA THR A 609 -6.18 5.68 9.42
C THR A 609 -6.30 6.09 10.89
N ILE A 610 -7.49 6.52 11.31
CA ILE A 610 -7.79 6.86 12.70
C ILE A 610 -8.91 5.97 13.21
N SER A 611 -8.71 5.34 14.35
CA SER A 611 -9.72 4.52 15.01
C SER A 611 -9.95 5.04 16.42
N MET A 612 -11.19 5.42 16.71
CA MET A 612 -11.66 5.89 18.00
C MET A 612 -12.72 4.94 18.54
N ASN A 613 -12.53 4.44 19.75
CA ASN A 613 -13.47 3.54 20.42
C ASN A 613 -13.62 3.90 21.90
N ASP A 614 -14.85 4.09 22.36
CA ASP A 614 -15.14 4.45 23.76
C ASP A 614 -14.40 5.74 24.18
N VAL A 615 -14.56 6.79 23.38
CA VAL A 615 -13.90 8.10 23.56
C VAL A 615 -14.93 9.16 23.97
N TYR A 616 -14.53 10.06 24.86
CA TYR A 616 -15.32 11.20 25.30
C TYR A 616 -14.63 12.50 24.87
N VAL A 617 -15.33 13.32 24.08
CA VAL A 617 -14.83 14.63 23.62
C VAL A 617 -15.83 15.68 24.05
N SER A 618 -15.51 16.43 25.10
CA SER A 618 -16.43 17.39 25.70
C SER A 618 -15.85 18.76 26.01
N GLU A 619 -16.68 19.80 25.94
CA GLU A 619 -16.31 21.16 26.37
C GLU A 619 -15.09 21.75 25.63
N ASN A 620 -14.74 21.26 24.44
CA ASN A 620 -13.59 21.77 23.68
C ASN A 620 -13.98 22.92 22.76
N GLU A 621 -13.06 23.84 22.49
CA GLU A 621 -13.31 25.03 21.69
C GLU A 621 -12.29 25.20 20.56
N ALA A 622 -12.74 25.57 19.36
CA ALA A 622 -11.87 26.03 18.27
C ALA A 622 -12.58 27.02 17.33
N SER A 623 -11.86 27.65 16.40
CA SER A 623 -12.53 28.41 15.33
C SER A 623 -13.40 27.48 14.46
N TYR A 624 -12.87 26.32 14.06
CA TYR A 624 -13.58 25.29 13.30
C TYR A 624 -13.33 23.90 13.87
N GLY A 625 -14.35 23.02 13.84
CA GLY A 625 -14.21 21.69 14.44
C GLY A 625 -14.04 21.78 15.95
N GLY A 626 -15.03 22.31 16.68
CA GLY A 626 -14.89 22.67 18.10
C GLY A 626 -14.36 21.51 18.95
N GLY A 627 -14.88 20.30 18.72
CA GLY A 627 -14.30 19.06 19.25
C GLY A 627 -13.18 18.53 18.35
N ILE A 628 -13.57 18.06 17.16
CA ILE A 628 -12.68 17.31 16.27
C ILE A 628 -12.64 17.95 14.88
N PHE A 629 -11.46 18.02 14.30
CA PHE A 629 -11.23 18.36 12.90
C PHE A 629 -10.48 17.23 12.19
N PHE A 630 -11.17 16.58 11.25
CA PHE A 630 -10.58 15.54 10.40
C PHE A 630 -10.33 16.07 9.01
N GLN A 631 -9.05 16.12 8.66
CA GLN A 631 -8.59 16.44 7.31
C GLN A 631 -7.70 15.33 6.75
N ASP A 632 -7.98 14.94 5.50
CA ASP A 632 -7.20 13.99 4.71
C ASP A 632 -7.01 12.61 5.42
N VAL A 633 -8.07 12.06 6.03
CA VAL A 633 -8.01 10.79 6.81
C VAL A 633 -9.10 9.77 6.45
N ASN A 634 -8.84 8.51 6.79
CA ASN A 634 -9.85 7.46 6.94
C ASN A 634 -10.14 7.25 8.44
N ALA A 635 -11.29 7.71 8.93
CA ALA A 635 -11.64 7.63 10.35
C ALA A 635 -12.77 6.64 10.65
N PHE A 636 -12.60 5.87 11.73
CA PHE A 636 -13.59 4.94 12.28
C PHE A 636 -13.88 5.35 13.72
N VAL A 637 -15.07 5.88 13.98
CA VAL A 637 -15.50 6.39 15.28
C VAL A 637 -16.58 5.48 15.83
N SER A 638 -16.41 4.94 17.03
CA SER A 638 -17.35 3.97 17.61
C SER A 638 -17.52 4.15 19.10
N ASN A 639 -18.75 3.98 19.61
CA ASN A 639 -19.06 4.14 21.04
C ASN A 639 -18.57 5.48 21.63
N THR A 640 -18.55 6.54 20.81
CA THR A 640 -17.96 7.83 21.19
C THR A 640 -19.06 8.81 21.57
N ILE A 641 -18.78 9.66 22.57
CA ILE A 641 -19.62 10.81 22.91
C ILE A 641 -18.85 12.09 22.53
N ILE A 642 -19.48 12.92 21.69
CA ILE A 642 -18.98 14.24 21.29
C ILE A 642 -20.00 15.27 21.77
N SER A 643 -19.72 15.95 22.89
CA SER A 643 -20.70 16.84 23.50
C SER A 643 -20.21 18.21 23.92
N ASP A 644 -21.09 19.19 23.88
CA ASP A 644 -20.83 20.52 24.47
C ASP A 644 -19.55 21.19 23.92
N ASN A 645 -19.13 20.86 22.69
CA ASN A 645 -17.99 21.49 22.04
C ASN A 645 -18.43 22.73 21.24
N MET A 646 -17.54 23.71 21.08
CA MET A 646 -17.86 25.01 20.49
C MET A 646 -16.94 25.37 19.32
N ALA A 647 -17.54 25.71 18.18
CA ALA A 647 -16.86 26.36 17.06
C ALA A 647 -17.20 27.87 17.02
N SER A 648 -16.20 28.73 17.22
CA SER A 648 -16.40 30.17 17.43
C SER A 648 -16.30 31.03 16.16
N ALA A 649 -15.84 30.47 15.04
CA ALA A 649 -15.77 31.23 13.77
C ALA A 649 -17.15 31.63 13.27
N SER A 650 -17.29 32.90 12.87
CA SER A 650 -18.53 33.50 12.37
C SER A 650 -18.38 34.05 10.95
N ASP A 651 -17.41 33.55 10.19
CA ASP A 651 -17.05 34.06 8.85
C ASP A 651 -17.88 33.44 7.72
N GLY A 652 -18.85 32.60 8.06
CA GLY A 652 -19.77 31.96 7.12
C GLY A 652 -19.19 30.71 6.45
N PHE A 653 -17.94 30.33 6.76
CA PHE A 653 -17.44 28.98 6.45
C PHE A 653 -17.95 28.03 7.54
N GLY A 654 -18.44 26.85 7.14
CA GLY A 654 -19.09 25.93 8.08
C GLY A 654 -18.20 25.52 9.25
N GLY A 655 -18.84 25.26 10.40
CA GLY A 655 -18.20 25.30 11.70
C GLY A 655 -18.59 24.14 12.61
N GLY A 656 -18.47 22.89 12.14
CA GLY A 656 -18.68 21.63 12.88
C GLY A 656 -18.42 21.67 14.39
N GLY A 657 -19.36 22.12 15.22
CA GLY A 657 -19.12 22.42 16.64
C GLY A 657 -18.62 21.18 17.38
N GLY A 658 -19.22 20.03 17.10
CA GLY A 658 -18.73 18.73 17.53
C GLY A 658 -17.60 18.21 16.62
N LEU A 659 -17.91 17.99 15.34
CA LEU A 659 -16.97 17.40 14.37
C LEU A 659 -17.04 18.11 13.02
N PHE A 660 -15.88 18.39 12.45
CA PHE A 660 -15.72 18.87 11.08
C PHE A 660 -14.89 17.86 10.27
N ILE A 661 -15.48 17.35 9.19
CA ILE A 661 -14.89 16.43 8.21
C ILE A 661 -14.56 17.18 6.92
N TYR A 662 -13.31 17.13 6.51
CA TYR A 662 -12.80 17.79 5.31
C TYR A 662 -11.94 16.83 4.48
N HIS A 663 -12.31 16.59 3.23
CA HIS A 663 -11.62 15.67 2.30
C HIS A 663 -11.22 14.33 2.96
N SER A 664 -12.16 13.68 3.64
CA SER A 664 -11.93 12.49 4.46
C SER A 664 -13.04 11.45 4.29
N THR A 665 -12.74 10.18 4.58
CA THR A 665 -13.75 9.12 4.70
C THR A 665 -13.96 8.81 6.16
N VAL A 666 -15.18 9.00 6.67
CA VAL A 666 -15.50 8.81 8.09
C VAL A 666 -16.67 7.85 8.26
N THR A 667 -16.46 6.82 9.07
CA THR A 667 -17.51 5.91 9.52
C THR A 667 -17.76 6.11 11.01
N ILE A 668 -19.00 6.38 11.39
CA ILE A 668 -19.44 6.58 12.77
C ILE A 668 -20.47 5.51 13.14
N ASP A 669 -20.22 4.76 14.20
CA ASP A 669 -21.12 3.71 14.68
C ASP A 669 -21.41 3.84 16.18
N SER A 670 -22.68 3.77 16.58
CA SER A 670 -23.06 3.74 18.00
C SER A 670 -22.53 4.94 18.81
N ALA A 671 -22.62 6.15 18.25
CA ALA A 671 -22.11 7.39 18.84
C ALA A 671 -23.22 8.36 19.25
N THR A 672 -22.91 9.29 20.17
CA THR A 672 -23.80 10.40 20.55
C THR A 672 -23.10 11.74 20.31
N ILE A 673 -23.74 12.62 19.54
CA ILE A 673 -23.27 13.97 19.21
C ILE A 673 -24.30 14.96 19.75
N SER A 674 -23.99 15.65 20.86
CA SER A 674 -25.01 16.46 21.55
C SER A 674 -24.55 17.73 22.21
N GLY A 675 -25.39 18.77 22.22
CA GLY A 675 -25.06 20.01 22.93
C GLY A 675 -23.98 20.85 22.26
N ASN A 676 -23.50 20.46 21.07
CA ASN A 676 -22.42 21.17 20.40
C ASN A 676 -22.93 22.47 19.76
N HIS A 677 -22.09 23.50 19.77
CA HIS A 677 -22.44 24.85 19.34
C HIS A 677 -21.53 25.35 18.22
N THR A 678 -22.11 26.09 17.27
CA THR A 678 -21.35 26.84 16.27
C THR A 678 -21.94 28.22 16.00
N ALA A 679 -21.05 29.20 15.78
CA ALA A 679 -21.39 30.52 15.29
C ALA A 679 -21.66 30.56 13.76
N ALA A 680 -21.48 29.43 13.05
CA ALA A 680 -21.75 29.27 11.63
C ALA A 680 -22.80 28.16 11.38
N THR A 681 -22.56 27.26 10.41
CA THR A 681 -23.39 26.07 10.11
C THR A 681 -22.79 24.80 10.74
N GLY A 682 -23.61 23.77 10.95
CA GLY A 682 -23.12 22.45 11.38
C GLY A 682 -22.81 22.33 12.87
N GLY A 683 -23.75 22.63 13.77
CA GLY A 683 -23.52 22.57 15.22
C GLY A 683 -22.98 21.23 15.70
N GLY A 684 -23.61 20.12 15.31
CA GLY A 684 -23.14 18.77 15.58
C GLY A 684 -22.03 18.35 14.63
N LEU A 685 -22.36 18.23 13.34
CA LEU A 685 -21.46 17.75 12.30
C LEU A 685 -21.47 18.66 11.07
N TYR A 686 -20.29 18.98 10.55
CA TYR A 686 -20.10 19.66 9.26
C TYR A 686 -19.21 18.82 8.34
N VAL A 687 -19.62 18.60 7.09
CA VAL A 687 -18.92 17.76 6.11
C VAL A 687 -18.69 18.56 4.83
N GLU A 688 -17.42 18.66 4.41
CA GLU A 688 -17.03 19.44 3.23
C GLU A 688 -16.13 18.66 2.25
N ARG A 689 -16.17 19.04 0.96
CA ARG A 689 -15.23 18.70 -0.13
C ARG A 689 -14.99 17.21 -0.38
N SER A 690 -15.87 16.60 -1.16
CA SER A 690 -15.74 15.19 -1.62
C SER A 690 -15.45 14.18 -0.49
N SER A 691 -15.88 14.50 0.75
CA SER A 691 -15.79 13.60 1.89
C SER A 691 -16.87 12.52 1.82
N GLU A 692 -16.57 11.35 2.36
CA GLU A 692 -17.53 10.26 2.53
C GLU A 692 -17.93 10.14 4.00
N LEU A 693 -19.24 10.00 4.26
CA LEU A 693 -19.78 9.85 5.61
C LEU A 693 -20.70 8.63 5.69
N LYS A 694 -20.38 7.70 6.59
CA LYS A 694 -21.24 6.55 6.90
C LYS A 694 -21.60 6.57 8.38
N MET A 695 -22.89 6.63 8.69
CA MET A 695 -23.41 6.66 10.06
C MET A 695 -24.39 5.52 10.30
N ASN A 696 -24.22 4.84 11.43
CA ASN A 696 -25.13 3.80 11.88
C ASN A 696 -25.32 3.84 13.40
N ARG A 697 -26.57 3.80 13.90
CA ARG A 697 -26.88 3.88 15.34
C ARG A 697 -26.34 5.15 16.01
N VAL A 698 -26.40 6.28 15.33
CA VAL A 698 -25.91 7.56 15.88
C VAL A 698 -27.08 8.37 16.44
N ILE A 699 -26.86 9.11 17.53
CA ILE A 699 -27.81 10.07 18.10
C ILE A 699 -27.23 11.47 17.98
N ILE A 700 -27.91 12.37 17.27
CA ILE A 700 -27.51 13.77 17.05
C ILE A 700 -28.60 14.68 17.63
N VAL A 701 -28.38 15.25 18.81
CA VAL A 701 -29.43 15.97 19.56
C VAL A 701 -28.96 17.23 20.28
N ASN A 702 -29.83 18.23 20.40
CA ASN A 702 -29.55 19.46 21.16
C ASN A 702 -28.33 20.25 20.66
N ASN A 703 -27.96 20.13 19.39
CA ASN A 703 -26.88 20.93 18.81
C ASN A 703 -27.44 22.27 18.31
N LEU A 704 -26.63 23.33 18.39
CA LEU A 704 -27.03 24.70 18.10
C LEU A 704 -26.13 25.31 17.00
N ALA A 705 -26.74 25.89 15.97
CA ALA A 705 -26.05 26.68 14.96
C ALA A 705 -26.66 28.08 14.88
N SER A 706 -25.82 29.11 14.72
CA SER A 706 -26.29 30.47 14.49
C SER A 706 -26.93 30.66 13.10
N THR A 707 -26.68 29.74 12.17
CA THR A 707 -27.33 29.69 10.85
C THR A 707 -28.07 28.37 10.64
N ASP A 708 -27.68 27.55 9.66
CA ASP A 708 -28.39 26.34 9.22
C ASP A 708 -27.65 25.05 9.59
N GLY A 709 -28.33 23.90 9.53
CA GLY A 709 -27.73 22.58 9.66
C GLY A 709 -27.21 22.28 11.07
N ALA A 710 -27.94 22.70 12.12
CA ALA A 710 -27.50 22.58 13.50
C ALA A 710 -27.13 21.15 13.93
N GLY A 711 -27.84 20.13 13.44
CA GLY A 711 -27.46 18.73 13.66
C GLY A 711 -26.36 18.25 12.70
N LEU A 712 -26.64 18.36 11.40
CA LEU A 712 -25.77 17.91 10.31
C LEU A 712 -25.84 18.90 9.14
N CYS A 713 -24.68 19.25 8.60
CA CYS A 713 -24.57 20.06 7.38
C CYS A 713 -23.59 19.42 6.39
N LEU A 714 -23.98 19.34 5.11
CA LEU A 714 -23.22 18.74 4.01
C LEU A 714 -23.01 19.80 2.91
N GLU A 715 -21.76 20.20 2.64
CA GLU A 715 -21.43 21.24 1.65
C GLU A 715 -20.35 20.78 0.65
N TYR A 716 -20.48 21.14 -0.64
CA TYR A 716 -19.53 20.80 -1.72
C TYR A 716 -19.17 19.30 -1.83
N VAL A 717 -20.11 18.41 -1.54
CA VAL A 717 -20.00 16.97 -1.79
C VAL A 717 -20.35 16.74 -3.27
N ASN A 718 -19.33 16.74 -4.13
CA ASN A 718 -19.49 16.62 -5.59
C ASN A 718 -20.01 15.21 -5.94
N ASP A 719 -21.24 15.16 -6.46
CA ASP A 719 -22.06 13.98 -6.73
C ASP A 719 -22.54 13.22 -5.48
N LEU A 720 -23.77 13.54 -5.05
CA LEU A 720 -24.64 12.70 -4.20
C LEU A 720 -25.01 11.37 -4.90
N SER A 721 -24.04 10.68 -5.49
CA SER A 721 -24.17 9.27 -5.80
C SER A 721 -24.44 8.52 -4.49
N ASN A 722 -25.27 7.47 -4.56
CA ASN A 722 -25.87 6.79 -3.41
C ASN A 722 -24.86 6.15 -2.42
N ASP A 723 -23.55 6.24 -2.70
CA ASP A 723 -22.48 5.58 -1.97
C ASP A 723 -21.63 6.51 -1.09
N GLN A 724 -21.68 7.84 -1.28
CA GLN A 724 -20.84 8.80 -0.53
C GLN A 724 -21.38 9.16 0.87
N VAL A 725 -22.70 9.26 1.04
CA VAL A 725 -23.34 9.53 2.34
C VAL A 725 -24.35 8.44 2.65
N GLN A 726 -24.15 7.71 3.74
CA GLN A 726 -25.05 6.64 4.19
C GLN A 726 -25.43 6.87 5.66
N ILE A 727 -26.71 7.12 5.93
CA ILE A 727 -27.23 7.35 7.28
C ILE A 727 -28.31 6.31 7.57
N VAL A 728 -28.03 5.41 8.51
CA VAL A 728 -28.92 4.28 8.84
C VAL A 728 -29.12 4.22 10.36
N ASN A 729 -30.32 3.84 10.81
CA ASN A 729 -30.64 3.67 12.24
C ASN A 729 -30.22 4.86 13.13
N THR A 730 -30.25 6.09 12.59
CA THR A 730 -29.72 7.28 13.23
C THR A 730 -30.87 8.22 13.61
N VAL A 731 -30.76 8.84 14.78
CA VAL A 731 -31.74 9.82 15.30
C VAL A 731 -31.13 11.21 15.22
N ILE A 732 -31.81 12.12 14.53
CA ILE A 732 -31.47 13.55 14.50
C ILE A 732 -32.70 14.31 15.01
N ALA A 733 -32.61 14.92 16.19
CA ALA A 733 -33.76 15.57 16.84
C ALA A 733 -33.33 16.75 17.71
N ASP A 734 -34.23 17.70 17.95
CA ASP A 734 -34.02 18.82 18.87
C ASP A 734 -32.75 19.64 18.60
N ASN A 735 -32.32 19.75 17.35
CA ASN A 735 -31.22 20.63 16.94
C ASN A 735 -31.78 21.97 16.44
N GLU A 736 -31.20 23.09 16.84
CA GLU A 736 -31.74 24.43 16.58
C GLU A 736 -30.79 25.27 15.71
N GLY A 737 -31.27 25.69 14.54
CA GLY A 737 -30.61 26.68 13.67
C GLY A 737 -31.31 28.03 13.76
N MET A 738 -30.56 29.12 13.96
CA MET A 738 -31.12 30.48 14.01
C MET A 738 -31.22 31.16 12.63
N GLY A 739 -30.85 30.47 11.55
CA GLY A 739 -30.97 30.92 10.17
C GLY A 739 -32.43 31.00 9.68
N ALA A 740 -32.79 32.09 9.00
CA ALA A 740 -34.10 32.23 8.38
C ALA A 740 -34.12 31.53 7.01
N CYS A 741 -34.93 30.47 6.90
CA CYS A 741 -35.37 29.78 5.68
C CYS A 741 -34.36 28.82 4.99
N HIS A 742 -34.52 27.50 5.16
CA HIS A 742 -35.12 26.59 4.15
C HIS A 742 -35.18 25.14 4.67
N GLU A 743 -36.41 24.61 4.77
CA GLU A 743 -36.85 23.21 4.89
C GLU A 743 -35.82 22.12 5.24
N ASP A 744 -35.87 21.61 6.48
CA ASP A 744 -35.28 20.33 6.88
C ASP A 744 -36.02 19.15 6.23
N MET A 745 -35.26 18.27 5.56
CA MET A 745 -35.56 16.84 5.38
C MET A 745 -34.35 16.00 5.75
#